data_AF-A0A8H7TRL3-F1
#
_entry.id   AF-A0A8H7TRL3-F1
#
_cell.length_a   1.000
_cell.length_b   1.000
_cell.length_c   1.000
_cell.angle_alpha   90.00
_cell.angle_beta   90.00
_cell.angle_gamma   90.00
#
_symmetry.space_group_name_H-M   'P 1'
#
loop_
_entity.id
_entity.type
_entity.pdbx_description
1 polymer ?
#
loop_
_entity_poly.entity_id
_entity_poly.type
_entity_poly.pdbx_seq_one_letter_code
_entity_poly.pdbx_strand_id
1 'polypeptide(L)'
;MGRRVYHMPFSRNVRPSIEQAKFLQRHYQECRRQGGVLLLQPENILSFQLMVLEAAIKKEVELSDTLLQMKANFFDEYSRDIIDESDENFSVKFELIYTIGLQTPIDYAPERWAIIQQILGLVAKYAVKASRHLPKSVEVYMATQSKRPRIRFLDKNASDQVLGLVVDHLCQYGLLPGFPVSRLSKQSRANIRDYITNPRPSREVASSVEGSDFWASSSQSLLLIRGLFAGSIHDFVFSKKRWRVNYGLDTTREPNTRLAVPYRAKDNPSQRSEFSQPDVVISLTLICYYYGGLTDEELFLSLCHLLKSDQAYGEYQSWVQSIENLPEAFRQLEGVNITDRQLCINQLFPHLRYAKGVIDYFLAKIVFTKEMKEFPHKLSASGWDLGRIKKLPATGFSGTNDSQHVLPLTVKQLDLPAQKHTNALVLDNLMRPENSATLLSTQDSHSAVWSAMQLLELTVKMNPEIRVILDVGAQIIDLSNKDVAKAWLNLVQAKQDIQAVVFCDDEDELSVLDRQGHIERLQTSPFAKHLDACLVFLDEAHTRGIDLRLPQSYRAAVTLGANLVKDRLVQACMRMRKLGHGQSVVFYVPEEIETKVRALRTANSDSTVDDPINVLDVLAWSISETWIDIRRSFPIWATQGNTFARQNDYWESMCQPDGEKAINKELAAKFLEEEAQTLERRYGLQPQGSSFIDGLAQSQTQCYERSFKDILSSAT
;
A
#
# COMPACT_ATOMS: atom_id res chain seq x y z
N MET A 1 18.42 -19.22 28.46
CA MET A 1 17.80 -18.41 29.54
C MET A 1 16.85 -19.20 30.46
N GLY A 2 16.48 -20.46 30.21
CA GLY A 2 15.78 -21.32 31.20
C GLY A 2 14.41 -20.82 31.71
N ARG A 3 13.83 -19.79 31.09
CA ARG A 3 12.52 -19.23 31.45
C ARG A 3 11.44 -19.85 30.56
N ARG A 4 10.25 -20.07 31.13
CA ARG A 4 9.07 -20.52 30.38
C ARG A 4 8.57 -19.39 29.48
N VAL A 5 8.27 -19.74 28.22
CA VAL A 5 7.62 -18.84 27.26
C VAL A 5 6.11 -19.03 27.35
N TYR A 6 5.39 -17.91 27.41
CA TYR A 6 3.95 -17.79 27.43
C TYR A 6 3.52 -17.07 26.15
N HIS A 7 2.32 -17.36 25.65
CA HIS A 7 1.75 -16.68 24.49
C HIS A 7 0.45 -15.98 24.86
N MET A 8 0.23 -14.81 24.26
CA MET A 8 -1.03 -14.05 24.37
C MET A 8 -1.53 -13.74 22.95
N PRO A 9 -2.14 -14.70 22.24
CA PRO A 9 -2.85 -14.40 20.99
C PRO A 9 -4.16 -13.69 21.34
N PHE A 10 -4.09 -12.36 21.48
CA PHE A 10 -5.26 -11.52 21.76
C PHE A 10 -5.63 -10.77 20.50
N SER A 11 -6.89 -10.84 20.09
CA SER A 11 -7.38 -10.07 18.94
C SER A 11 -8.85 -9.71 19.14
N ARG A 12 -9.36 -8.78 18.34
CA ARG A 12 -10.78 -8.39 18.36
C ARG A 12 -11.72 -9.59 18.21
N ASN A 13 -11.34 -10.56 17.36
CA ASN A 13 -12.17 -11.74 17.05
C ASN A 13 -12.24 -12.76 18.21
N VAL A 14 -11.26 -12.76 19.12
CA VAL A 14 -11.14 -13.74 20.22
C VAL A 14 -11.96 -13.32 21.46
N ARG A 15 -12.63 -12.15 21.41
CA ARG A 15 -13.39 -11.51 22.50
C ARG A 15 -13.72 -12.44 23.68
N PRO A 16 -12.96 -12.37 24.78
CA PRO A 16 -13.06 -13.37 25.84
C PRO A 16 -14.37 -13.22 26.64
N SER A 17 -14.94 -14.33 27.06
CA SER A 17 -15.92 -14.36 28.14
C SER A 17 -15.28 -13.91 29.46
N ILE A 18 -16.10 -13.57 30.46
CA ILE A 18 -15.59 -13.21 31.79
C ILE A 18 -14.75 -14.33 32.43
N GLU A 19 -15.15 -15.59 32.24
CA GLU A 19 -14.40 -16.75 32.73
C GLU A 19 -13.04 -16.89 32.04
N GLN A 20 -13.01 -16.66 30.73
CA GLN A 20 -11.78 -16.64 29.95
C GLN A 20 -10.87 -15.48 30.36
N ALA A 21 -11.42 -14.28 30.60
CA ALA A 21 -10.65 -13.14 31.10
C ALA A 21 -10.03 -13.43 32.47
N LYS A 22 -10.81 -14.00 33.41
CA LYS A 22 -10.31 -14.45 34.73
C LYS A 22 -9.28 -15.58 34.62
N PHE A 23 -9.39 -16.46 33.62
CA PHE A 23 -8.37 -17.45 33.32
C PHE A 23 -7.07 -16.81 32.82
N LEU A 24 -7.15 -15.86 31.87
CA LEU A 24 -5.99 -15.11 31.38
C LEU A 24 -5.30 -14.33 32.51
N GLN A 25 -6.07 -13.69 33.39
CA GLN A 25 -5.54 -13.00 34.57
C GLN A 25 -4.68 -13.93 35.43
N ARG A 26 -5.19 -15.12 35.78
CA ARG A 26 -4.43 -16.14 36.53
C ARG A 26 -3.19 -16.61 35.77
N HIS A 27 -3.31 -16.78 34.46
CA HIS A 27 -2.20 -17.21 33.61
C HIS A 27 -1.06 -16.19 33.57
N TYR A 28 -1.38 -14.90 33.51
CA TYR A 28 -0.38 -13.83 33.54
C TYR A 28 0.22 -13.65 34.93
N GLN A 29 -0.57 -13.77 36.00
CA GLN A 29 -0.05 -13.81 37.37
C GLN A 29 0.97 -14.93 37.57
N GLU A 30 0.70 -16.12 37.03
CA GLU A 30 1.65 -17.23 37.03
C GLU A 30 2.91 -16.93 36.23
N CYS A 31 2.77 -16.33 35.03
CA CYS A 31 3.91 -15.88 34.23
C CYS A 31 4.82 -14.95 35.04
N ARG A 32 4.26 -13.96 35.76
CA ARG A 32 5.03 -13.08 36.64
C ARG A 32 5.70 -13.85 37.78
N ARG A 33 4.97 -14.73 38.48
CA ARG A 33 5.52 -15.49 39.62
C ARG A 33 6.74 -16.32 39.23
N GLN A 34 6.75 -16.85 38.00
CA GLN A 34 7.84 -17.65 37.44
C GLN A 34 8.95 -16.81 36.78
N GLY A 35 8.75 -15.49 36.62
CA GLY A 35 9.61 -14.65 35.79
C GLY A 35 9.68 -15.14 34.34
N GLY A 36 8.53 -15.57 33.79
CA GLY A 36 8.39 -16.05 32.42
C GLY A 36 8.49 -14.94 31.38
N VAL A 37 8.59 -15.33 30.11
CA VAL A 37 8.62 -14.43 28.96
C VAL A 37 7.29 -14.52 28.24
N LEU A 38 6.62 -13.39 28.02
CA LEU A 38 5.39 -13.33 27.24
C LEU A 38 5.72 -12.92 25.80
N LEU A 39 5.55 -13.84 24.85
CA LEU A 39 5.75 -13.58 23.43
C LEU A 39 4.42 -13.17 22.79
N LEU A 40 4.39 -11.98 22.20
CA LEU A 40 3.20 -11.36 21.63
C LEU A 40 3.53 -10.51 20.41
N GLN A 41 2.56 -10.35 19.51
CA GLN A 41 2.62 -9.39 18.41
C GLN A 41 2.11 -8.02 18.90
N PRO A 42 2.53 -6.89 18.28
CA PRO A 42 2.05 -5.55 18.64
C PRO A 42 0.52 -5.43 18.61
N GLU A 43 -0.12 -6.05 17.62
CA GLU A 43 -1.58 -6.11 17.49
C GLU A 43 -2.24 -6.65 18.77
N ASN A 44 -1.61 -7.60 19.46
CA ASN A 44 -2.23 -8.27 20.60
C ASN A 44 -2.37 -7.32 21.80
N ILE A 45 -1.35 -6.53 22.10
CA ILE A 45 -1.37 -5.60 23.25
C ILE A 45 -2.25 -4.38 22.96
N LEU A 46 -2.24 -3.89 21.71
CA LEU A 46 -3.10 -2.79 21.28
C LEU A 46 -4.57 -3.22 21.26
N SER A 47 -4.84 -4.41 20.74
CA SER A 47 -6.19 -5.01 20.74
C SER A 47 -6.71 -5.23 22.15
N PHE A 48 -5.85 -5.68 23.07
CA PHE A 48 -6.19 -5.79 24.48
C PHE A 48 -6.61 -4.44 25.08
N GLN A 49 -5.86 -3.36 24.81
CA GLN A 49 -6.22 -2.02 25.26
C GLN A 49 -7.57 -1.54 24.71
N LEU A 50 -7.79 -1.68 23.39
CA LEU A 50 -9.05 -1.28 22.76
C LEU A 50 -10.24 -2.10 23.25
N MET A 51 -10.04 -3.37 23.60
CA MET A 51 -11.08 -4.24 24.14
C MET A 51 -11.58 -3.76 25.51
N VAL A 52 -10.72 -3.17 26.35
CA VAL A 52 -11.14 -2.57 27.63
C VAL A 52 -12.21 -1.50 27.37
N LEU A 53 -11.92 -0.62 26.42
CA LEU A 53 -12.81 0.49 26.03
C LEU A 53 -14.09 -0.03 25.37
N GLU A 54 -13.99 -0.97 24.43
CA GLU A 54 -15.13 -1.54 23.73
C GLU A 54 -16.10 -2.26 24.69
N ALA A 55 -15.59 -3.04 25.65
CA ALA A 55 -16.40 -3.70 26.67
C ALA A 55 -17.15 -2.68 27.54
N ALA A 56 -16.48 -1.61 27.97
CA ALA A 56 -17.09 -0.54 28.76
C ALA A 56 -18.21 0.20 27.98
N ILE A 57 -17.97 0.49 26.69
CA ILE A 57 -18.97 1.13 25.81
C ILE A 57 -20.22 0.26 25.66
N LYS A 58 -20.03 -1.06 25.55
CA LYS A 58 -21.11 -2.06 25.47
C LYS A 58 -21.76 -2.39 26.81
N LYS A 59 -21.35 -1.73 27.90
CA LYS A 59 -21.86 -1.92 29.28
C LYS A 59 -21.56 -3.31 29.85
N GLU A 60 -20.48 -3.96 29.43
CA GLU A 60 -20.00 -5.23 29.98
C GLU A 60 -19.08 -4.97 31.17
N VAL A 61 -19.65 -4.42 32.26
CA VAL A 61 -18.92 -3.85 33.40
C VAL A 61 -17.89 -4.83 34.00
N GLU A 62 -18.32 -6.05 34.31
CA GLU A 62 -17.42 -7.04 34.94
C GLU A 62 -16.22 -7.41 34.05
N LEU A 63 -16.44 -7.49 32.72
CA LEU A 63 -15.38 -7.77 31.76
C LEU A 63 -14.45 -6.58 31.62
N SER A 64 -14.98 -5.37 31.44
CA SER A 64 -14.15 -4.16 31.32
C SER A 64 -13.29 -3.93 32.55
N ASP A 65 -13.84 -4.14 33.75
CA ASP A 65 -13.10 -3.98 35.01
C ASP A 65 -12.01 -5.04 35.15
N THR A 66 -12.31 -6.30 34.83
CA THR A 66 -11.31 -7.38 34.85
C THR A 66 -10.14 -7.07 33.92
N LEU A 67 -10.41 -6.64 32.69
CA LEU A 67 -9.38 -6.31 31.71
C LEU A 67 -8.60 -5.04 32.10
N LEU A 68 -9.28 -4.02 32.65
CA LEU A 68 -8.64 -2.80 33.14
C LEU A 68 -7.68 -3.10 34.30
N GLN A 69 -8.10 -3.94 35.25
CA GLN A 69 -7.24 -4.39 36.35
C GLN A 69 -6.03 -5.17 35.83
N MET A 70 -6.20 -6.03 34.83
CA MET A 70 -5.07 -6.71 34.18
C MET A 70 -4.11 -5.70 33.52
N LYS A 71 -4.63 -4.69 32.82
CA LYS A 71 -3.82 -3.61 32.23
C LYS A 71 -2.97 -2.92 33.30
N ALA A 72 -3.62 -2.43 34.35
CA ALA A 72 -2.99 -1.65 35.41
C ALA A 72 -2.03 -2.50 36.25
N ASN A 73 -2.52 -3.59 36.83
CA ASN A 73 -1.82 -4.35 37.86
C ASN A 73 -0.83 -5.37 37.31
N PHE A 74 -0.75 -5.55 35.98
CA PHE A 74 0.21 -6.45 35.36
C PHE A 74 1.07 -5.74 34.32
N PHE A 75 0.46 -5.23 33.25
CA PHE A 75 1.21 -4.65 32.14
C PHE A 75 1.87 -3.32 32.51
N ASP A 76 1.18 -2.42 33.19
CA ASP A 76 1.75 -1.09 33.48
C ASP A 76 2.75 -1.12 34.66
N GLU A 77 2.51 -1.99 35.64
CA GLU A 77 3.30 -2.04 36.89
C GLU A 77 4.50 -3.01 36.87
N TYR A 78 4.38 -4.17 36.23
CA TYR A 78 5.35 -5.26 36.39
C TYR A 78 5.95 -5.79 35.09
N SER A 79 5.44 -5.40 33.92
CA SER A 79 6.00 -5.85 32.64
C SER A 79 7.16 -4.95 32.20
N ARG A 80 8.21 -5.56 31.64
CA ARG A 80 9.30 -4.87 30.96
C ARG A 80 9.26 -5.26 29.50
N ASP A 81 8.99 -4.30 28.62
CA ASP A 81 8.85 -4.58 27.20
C ASP A 81 10.22 -4.66 26.50
N ILE A 82 10.40 -5.70 25.69
CA ILE A 82 11.53 -5.87 24.78
C ILE A 82 10.96 -5.97 23.37
N ILE A 83 11.32 -5.02 22.52
CA ILE A 83 10.74 -4.87 21.18
C ILE A 83 11.84 -5.09 20.16
N ASP A 84 11.80 -6.21 19.45
CA ASP A 84 12.65 -6.44 18.29
C ASP A 84 12.08 -5.72 17.06
N GLU A 85 12.88 -5.38 16.06
CA GLU A 85 12.45 -4.61 14.87
C GLU A 85 11.60 -3.37 15.24
N SER A 86 12.08 -2.58 16.20
CA SER A 86 11.30 -1.50 16.81
C SER A 86 10.90 -0.40 15.84
N ASP A 87 11.67 -0.19 14.77
CA ASP A 87 11.35 0.69 13.64
C ASP A 87 10.06 0.30 12.91
N GLU A 88 9.83 -1.01 12.71
CA GLU A 88 8.60 -1.52 12.10
C GLU A 88 7.44 -1.51 13.10
N ASN A 89 7.69 -1.91 14.35
CA ASN A 89 6.64 -1.98 15.37
C ASN A 89 6.11 -0.60 15.79
N PHE A 90 6.96 0.43 15.76
CA PHE A 90 6.57 1.82 15.98
C PHE A 90 6.17 2.57 14.70
N SER A 91 6.14 1.89 13.55
CA SER A 91 5.83 2.50 12.26
C SER A 91 4.46 3.18 12.29
N VAL A 92 4.42 4.43 11.84
CA VAL A 92 3.19 5.23 11.74
C VAL A 92 2.23 4.68 10.67
N LYS A 93 2.74 3.78 9.81
CA LYS A 93 1.96 3.09 8.77
C LYS A 93 1.04 2.02 9.37
N PHE A 94 1.25 1.66 10.64
CA PHE A 94 0.40 0.73 11.38
C PHE A 94 -0.43 1.46 12.44
N GLU A 95 -1.74 1.26 12.38
CA GLU A 95 -2.70 1.74 13.36
C GLU A 95 -3.79 0.68 13.51
N LEU A 96 -4.08 0.29 14.75
CA LEU A 96 -5.13 -0.67 15.06
C LEU A 96 -6.45 0.08 15.28
N ILE A 97 -7.47 -0.28 14.51
CA ILE A 97 -8.78 0.38 14.52
C ILE A 97 -9.88 -0.59 14.93
N TYR A 98 -10.70 -0.20 15.90
CA TYR A 98 -11.96 -0.86 16.25
C TYR A 98 -13.13 0.02 15.81
N THR A 99 -13.85 -0.39 14.79
CA THR A 99 -15.09 0.26 14.35
C THR A 99 -16.24 0.05 15.35
N ILE A 100 -16.94 1.12 15.71
CA ILE A 100 -17.99 1.13 16.74
C ILE A 100 -19.31 1.67 16.16
N GLY A 101 -20.42 0.98 16.46
CA GLY A 101 -21.76 1.34 16.01
C GLY A 101 -22.31 0.40 14.95
N LEU A 102 -23.45 0.78 14.36
CA LEU A 102 -24.07 0.04 13.26
C LEU A 102 -23.48 0.47 11.92
N GLN A 103 -23.30 -0.49 11.01
CA GLN A 103 -22.86 -0.20 9.65
C GLN A 103 -23.92 0.57 8.88
N THR A 104 -23.50 1.62 8.18
CA THR A 104 -24.34 2.40 7.28
C THR A 104 -23.72 2.45 5.88
N PRO A 105 -24.52 2.67 4.82
CA PRO A 105 -23.96 3.04 3.52
C PRO A 105 -23.06 4.27 3.64
N ILE A 106 -21.98 4.32 2.86
CA ILE A 106 -21.15 5.52 2.76
C ILE A 106 -21.93 6.69 2.16
N ASP A 107 -21.55 7.91 2.52
CA ASP A 107 -22.18 9.12 2.00
C ASP A 107 -22.20 9.14 0.45
N TYR A 108 -23.33 9.59 -0.10
CA TYR A 108 -23.63 9.68 -1.54
C TYR A 108 -23.60 8.35 -2.32
N ALA A 109 -23.72 7.21 -1.65
CA ALA A 109 -23.97 5.92 -2.31
C ALA A 109 -25.42 5.82 -2.83
N PRO A 110 -25.66 5.23 -4.03
CA PRO A 110 -24.70 4.58 -4.92
C PRO A 110 -24.02 5.50 -5.97
N GLU A 111 -24.46 6.74 -6.12
CA GLU A 111 -23.98 7.67 -7.16
C GLU A 111 -22.46 7.89 -7.11
N ARG A 112 -21.88 7.80 -5.91
CA ARG A 112 -20.44 7.96 -5.66
C ARG A 112 -19.57 7.07 -6.53
N TRP A 113 -19.79 5.75 -6.56
CA TRP A 113 -18.97 4.85 -7.39
C TRP A 113 -19.35 4.93 -8.88
N ALA A 114 -20.59 5.30 -9.21
CA ALA A 114 -21.00 5.50 -10.61
C ALA A 114 -20.24 6.67 -11.26
N ILE A 115 -19.99 7.76 -10.53
CA ILE A 115 -19.18 8.89 -11.01
C ILE A 115 -17.72 8.47 -11.18
N ILE A 116 -17.15 7.76 -10.19
CA ILE A 116 -15.76 7.27 -10.28
C ILE A 116 -15.60 6.32 -11.49
N GLN A 117 -16.55 5.42 -11.72
CA GLN A 117 -16.55 4.51 -12.89
C GLN A 117 -16.48 5.26 -14.23
N GLN A 118 -17.22 6.36 -14.37
CA GLN A 118 -17.21 7.19 -15.58
C GLN A 118 -15.87 7.93 -15.73
N ILE A 119 -15.37 8.52 -14.65
CA ILE A 119 -14.10 9.27 -14.65
C ILE A 119 -12.92 8.34 -14.98
N LEU A 120 -12.86 7.13 -14.41
CA LEU A 120 -11.81 6.16 -14.74
C LEU A 120 -11.83 5.75 -16.22
N GLY A 121 -13.01 5.73 -16.86
CA GLY A 121 -13.12 5.56 -18.31
C GLY A 121 -12.45 6.69 -19.10
N LEU A 122 -12.62 7.94 -18.64
CA LEU A 122 -11.95 9.10 -19.24
C LEU A 122 -10.44 9.09 -18.98
N VAL A 123 -10.00 8.76 -17.77
CA VAL A 123 -8.57 8.63 -17.44
C VAL A 123 -7.92 7.63 -18.38
N ALA A 124 -8.53 6.45 -18.60
CA ALA A 124 -8.00 5.47 -19.52
C ALA A 124 -7.87 5.99 -20.96
N LYS A 125 -8.90 6.69 -21.45
CA LYS A 125 -8.90 7.30 -22.79
C LYS A 125 -7.76 8.32 -22.96
N TYR A 126 -7.60 9.23 -22.00
CA TYR A 126 -6.62 10.31 -22.10
C TYR A 126 -5.19 9.86 -21.78
N ALA A 127 -5.00 8.88 -20.90
CA ALA A 127 -3.68 8.28 -20.65
C ALA A 127 -3.12 7.59 -21.89
N VAL A 128 -3.94 6.79 -22.60
CA VAL A 128 -3.52 6.16 -23.87
C VAL A 128 -3.13 7.21 -24.90
N LYS A 129 -3.89 8.30 -25.01
CA LYS A 129 -3.55 9.41 -25.92
C LYS A 129 -2.24 10.09 -25.53
N ALA A 130 -2.04 10.36 -24.24
CA ALA A 130 -0.84 11.03 -23.73
C ALA A 130 0.43 10.18 -23.87
N SER A 131 0.33 8.85 -23.67
CA SER A 131 1.48 7.93 -23.79
C SER A 131 2.19 7.98 -25.15
N ARG A 132 1.48 8.38 -26.22
CA ARG A 132 2.07 8.54 -27.57
C ARG A 132 3.02 9.73 -27.68
N HIS A 133 2.84 10.74 -26.84
CA HIS A 133 3.63 11.98 -26.85
C HIS A 133 4.54 12.10 -25.62
N LEU A 134 4.23 11.39 -24.55
CA LEU A 134 4.96 11.36 -23.28
C LEU A 134 5.32 9.92 -22.87
N PRO A 135 6.02 9.13 -23.72
CA PRO A 135 6.25 7.71 -23.49
C PRO A 135 7.10 7.43 -22.23
N LYS A 136 7.95 8.39 -21.84
CA LYS A 136 8.80 8.29 -20.63
C LYS A 136 8.09 8.68 -19.33
N SER A 137 6.93 9.29 -19.42
CA SER A 137 6.21 9.89 -18.28
C SER A 137 4.87 9.20 -18.00
N VAL A 138 4.29 8.54 -19.01
CA VAL A 138 3.02 7.81 -18.89
C VAL A 138 3.23 6.36 -19.32
N GLU A 139 3.21 5.45 -18.35
CA GLU A 139 3.29 4.02 -18.60
C GLU A 139 1.90 3.49 -18.97
N VAL A 140 1.80 2.85 -20.14
CA VAL A 140 0.57 2.19 -20.61
C VAL A 140 0.90 0.78 -21.06
N TYR A 141 0.48 -0.21 -20.27
CA TYR A 141 0.62 -1.62 -20.62
C TYR A 141 -0.66 -2.17 -21.24
N MET A 142 -0.57 -2.61 -22.50
CA MET A 142 -1.66 -3.24 -23.25
C MET A 142 -1.43 -4.75 -23.32
N ALA A 143 -2.13 -5.53 -22.49
CA ALA A 143 -1.99 -6.98 -22.47
C ALA A 143 -2.61 -7.66 -23.69
N THR A 144 -3.86 -7.31 -24.03
CA THR A 144 -4.64 -7.84 -25.17
C THR A 144 -5.66 -6.78 -25.60
N GLN A 145 -6.20 -6.87 -26.82
CA GLN A 145 -7.18 -5.90 -27.35
C GLN A 145 -8.45 -5.78 -26.48
N SER A 146 -8.82 -6.84 -25.76
CA SER A 146 -10.00 -6.88 -24.88
C SER A 146 -9.78 -6.36 -23.46
N LYS A 147 -8.53 -6.19 -23.00
CA LYS A 147 -8.22 -5.75 -21.64
C LYS A 147 -8.06 -4.24 -21.57
N ARG A 148 -8.47 -3.64 -20.45
CA ARG A 148 -8.19 -2.22 -20.19
C ARG A 148 -6.68 -2.00 -20.02
N PRO A 149 -6.14 -0.88 -20.54
CA PRO A 149 -4.74 -0.53 -20.33
C PRO A 149 -4.41 -0.41 -18.85
N ARG A 150 -3.29 -0.96 -18.43
CA ARG A 150 -2.72 -0.61 -17.12
C ARG A 150 -1.99 0.70 -17.24
N ILE A 151 -2.30 1.64 -16.34
CA ILE A 151 -1.82 3.02 -16.43
C ILE A 151 -1.03 3.37 -15.18
N ARG A 152 0.10 4.05 -15.38
CA ARG A 152 0.80 4.77 -14.32
C ARG A 152 1.31 6.11 -14.82
N PHE A 153 1.35 7.09 -13.91
CA PHE A 153 2.02 8.36 -14.15
C PHE A 153 3.36 8.35 -13.40
N LEU A 154 4.46 8.54 -14.13
CA LEU A 154 5.82 8.41 -13.60
C LEU A 154 6.35 9.73 -13.03
N ASP A 155 5.77 10.85 -13.49
CA ASP A 155 6.05 12.19 -12.97
C ASP A 155 4.77 13.03 -12.82
N LYS A 156 4.91 14.15 -12.10
CA LYS A 156 3.79 15.05 -11.77
C LYS A 156 3.22 15.75 -12.99
N ASN A 157 4.06 16.10 -13.96
CA ASN A 157 3.64 16.82 -15.17
C ASN A 157 2.73 15.94 -16.04
N ALA A 158 3.07 14.65 -16.21
CA ALA A 158 2.21 13.69 -16.89
C ALA A 158 0.85 13.54 -16.22
N SER A 159 0.82 13.40 -14.88
CA SER A 159 -0.41 13.32 -14.11
C SER A 159 -1.27 14.56 -14.30
N ASP A 160 -0.69 15.75 -14.13
CA ASP A 160 -1.40 17.03 -14.25
C ASP A 160 -1.96 17.24 -15.66
N GLN A 161 -1.22 16.87 -16.71
CA GLN A 161 -1.71 16.95 -18.08
C GLN A 161 -2.87 15.98 -18.35
N VAL A 162 -2.74 14.71 -17.98
CA VAL A 162 -3.80 13.71 -18.24
C VAL A 162 -5.05 14.03 -17.44
N LEU A 163 -4.91 14.30 -16.14
CA LEU A 163 -6.03 14.64 -15.27
C LEU A 163 -6.66 16.00 -15.66
N GLY A 164 -5.85 16.96 -16.11
CA GLY A 164 -6.33 18.22 -16.67
C GLY A 164 -7.22 18.02 -17.90
N LEU A 165 -6.83 17.15 -18.83
CA LEU A 165 -7.64 16.79 -20.00
C LEU A 165 -8.95 16.10 -19.61
N VAL A 166 -8.94 15.28 -18.56
CA VAL A 166 -10.16 14.67 -18.02
C VAL A 166 -11.08 15.75 -17.46
N VAL A 167 -10.56 16.68 -16.66
CA VAL A 167 -11.33 17.80 -16.12
C VAL A 167 -11.91 18.68 -17.24
N ASP A 168 -11.12 19.00 -18.26
CA ASP A 168 -11.59 19.79 -19.40
C ASP A 168 -12.75 19.08 -20.12
N HIS A 169 -12.67 17.74 -20.26
CA HIS A 169 -13.77 16.94 -20.79
C HIS A 169 -15.01 17.03 -19.90
N LEU A 170 -14.85 16.89 -18.58
CA LEU A 170 -15.96 16.98 -17.62
C LEU A 170 -16.64 18.33 -17.71
N CYS A 171 -15.89 19.44 -17.69
CA CYS A 171 -16.43 20.79 -17.80
C CYS A 171 -17.08 21.06 -19.17
N GLN A 172 -16.61 20.42 -20.23
CA GLN A 172 -17.17 20.62 -21.57
C GLN A 172 -18.46 19.83 -21.81
N TYR A 173 -18.52 18.56 -21.41
CA TYR A 173 -19.60 17.64 -21.75
C TYR A 173 -20.50 17.26 -20.57
N GLY A 174 -20.00 17.36 -19.34
CA GLY A 174 -20.67 16.87 -18.13
C GLY A 174 -20.67 15.35 -18.01
N LEU A 175 -21.28 14.86 -16.93
CA LEU A 175 -21.58 13.44 -16.71
C LEU A 175 -23.09 13.25 -16.56
N LEU A 176 -23.59 12.13 -17.07
CA LEU A 176 -24.99 11.75 -16.92
C LEU A 176 -25.07 10.35 -16.28
N PRO A 177 -25.87 10.17 -15.21
CA PRO A 177 -26.52 11.21 -14.41
C PRO A 177 -25.53 11.95 -13.48
N GLY A 178 -25.95 13.07 -12.89
CA GLY A 178 -25.30 13.65 -11.70
C GLY A 178 -24.43 14.89 -11.90
N PHE A 179 -23.90 15.17 -13.10
CA PHE A 179 -23.02 16.33 -13.31
C PHE A 179 -23.32 17.09 -14.63
N PRO A 180 -24.48 17.75 -14.75
CA PRO A 180 -24.93 18.41 -15.99
C PRO A 180 -24.27 19.78 -16.24
N VAL A 181 -22.97 19.89 -15.97
CA VAL A 181 -22.19 21.15 -16.02
C VAL A 181 -22.15 21.78 -17.42
N SER A 182 -22.35 20.98 -18.47
CA SER A 182 -22.34 21.42 -19.88
C SER A 182 -23.47 22.40 -20.22
N ARG A 183 -24.52 22.48 -19.39
CA ARG A 183 -25.64 23.42 -19.57
C ARG A 183 -25.34 24.83 -19.06
N LEU A 184 -24.23 25.02 -18.33
CA LEU A 184 -23.89 26.28 -17.69
C LEU A 184 -23.13 27.23 -18.63
N SER A 185 -23.10 28.52 -18.26
CA SER A 185 -22.33 29.54 -18.98
C SER A 185 -20.83 29.22 -19.03
N LYS A 186 -20.11 29.74 -20.03
CA LYS A 186 -18.64 29.57 -20.12
C LYS A 186 -17.92 30.01 -18.84
N GLN A 187 -18.36 31.13 -18.23
CA GLN A 187 -17.76 31.64 -17.00
C GLN A 187 -18.02 30.70 -15.82
N SER A 188 -19.26 30.21 -15.66
CA SER A 188 -19.60 29.27 -14.58
C SER A 188 -18.79 27.97 -14.71
N ARG A 189 -18.62 27.45 -15.94
CA ARG A 189 -17.81 26.24 -16.20
C ARG A 189 -16.34 26.47 -15.88
N ALA A 190 -15.80 27.65 -16.16
CA ALA A 190 -14.43 28.02 -15.78
C ALA A 190 -14.26 28.12 -14.25
N ASN A 191 -15.20 28.73 -13.55
CA ASN A 191 -15.19 28.80 -12.08
C ASN A 191 -15.28 27.40 -11.46
N ILE A 192 -16.14 26.52 -11.98
CA ILE A 192 -16.23 25.12 -11.52
C ILE A 192 -14.93 24.37 -11.78
N ARG A 193 -14.31 24.58 -12.96
CA ARG A 193 -13.02 23.97 -13.29
C ARG A 193 -11.94 24.33 -12.27
N ASP A 194 -11.81 25.62 -11.94
CA ASP A 194 -10.87 26.07 -10.90
C ASP A 194 -11.24 25.47 -9.54
N TYR A 195 -12.52 25.50 -9.17
CA TYR A 195 -13.00 24.91 -7.92
C TYR A 195 -12.68 23.41 -7.79
N ILE A 196 -12.73 22.60 -8.84
CA ILE A 196 -12.47 21.16 -8.73
C ILE A 196 -10.99 20.78 -8.89
N THR A 197 -10.14 21.69 -9.39
CA THR A 197 -8.71 21.41 -9.64
C THR A 197 -7.78 22.12 -8.68
N ASN A 198 -8.16 23.29 -8.18
CA ASN A 198 -7.35 24.08 -7.27
C ASN A 198 -7.65 23.69 -5.82
N PRO A 199 -6.67 23.21 -5.04
CA PRO A 199 -6.88 22.91 -3.61
C PRO A 199 -7.33 24.14 -2.81
N ARG A 200 -6.97 25.35 -3.25
CA ARG A 200 -7.32 26.62 -2.60
C ARG A 200 -7.83 27.63 -3.64
N PRO A 201 -9.08 27.48 -4.12
CA PRO A 201 -9.66 28.43 -5.05
C PRO A 201 -9.80 29.81 -4.40
N SER A 202 -9.90 30.86 -5.22
CA SER A 202 -10.12 32.21 -4.70
C SER A 202 -11.48 32.33 -4.01
N ARG A 203 -11.65 33.31 -3.11
CA ARG A 203 -12.93 33.53 -2.41
C ARG A 203 -14.06 33.86 -3.40
N GLU A 204 -13.74 34.55 -4.50
CA GLU A 204 -14.69 34.90 -5.55
C GLU A 204 -15.16 33.66 -6.30
N VAL A 205 -14.25 32.75 -6.66
CA VAL A 205 -14.58 31.47 -7.30
C VAL A 205 -15.40 30.61 -6.37
N ALA A 206 -14.97 30.44 -5.12
CA ALA A 206 -15.68 29.67 -4.09
C ALA A 206 -17.11 30.17 -3.92
N SER A 207 -17.29 31.47 -3.66
CA SER A 207 -18.62 32.07 -3.46
C SER A 207 -19.50 31.96 -4.70
N SER A 208 -18.91 32.12 -5.90
CA SER A 208 -19.64 31.98 -7.16
C SER A 208 -20.14 30.56 -7.40
N VAL A 209 -19.39 29.55 -6.96
CA VAL A 209 -19.78 28.14 -7.14
C VAL A 209 -20.76 27.72 -6.06
N GLU A 210 -20.42 27.91 -4.78
CA GLU A 210 -21.22 27.48 -3.62
C GLU A 210 -22.55 28.24 -3.50
N GLY A 211 -22.61 29.48 -4.00
CA GLY A 211 -23.83 30.29 -4.05
C GLY A 211 -24.71 30.07 -5.29
N SER A 212 -24.38 29.11 -6.18
CA SER A 212 -25.11 28.91 -7.44
C SER A 212 -26.24 27.88 -7.33
N ASP A 213 -27.25 27.98 -8.22
CA ASP A 213 -28.30 26.94 -8.38
C ASP A 213 -27.71 25.56 -8.74
N PHE A 214 -26.54 25.55 -9.39
CA PHE A 214 -25.83 24.31 -9.68
C PHE A 214 -25.34 23.62 -8.41
N TRP A 215 -24.83 24.38 -7.43
CA TRP A 215 -24.44 23.82 -6.14
C TRP A 215 -25.63 23.22 -5.41
N ALA A 216 -26.76 23.93 -5.36
CA ALA A 216 -27.97 23.46 -4.69
C ALA A 216 -28.46 22.09 -5.22
N SER A 217 -28.22 21.80 -6.51
CA SER A 217 -28.65 20.56 -7.16
C SER A 217 -27.55 19.50 -7.29
N SER A 218 -26.27 19.88 -7.28
CA SER A 218 -25.14 19.00 -7.68
C SER A 218 -23.93 19.07 -6.73
N SER A 219 -24.08 19.64 -5.53
CA SER A 219 -22.98 19.81 -4.55
C SER A 219 -22.24 18.50 -4.26
N GLN A 220 -22.96 17.40 -4.03
CA GLN A 220 -22.35 16.10 -3.73
C GLN A 220 -21.47 15.58 -4.86
N SER A 221 -21.96 15.63 -6.11
CA SER A 221 -21.16 15.30 -7.30
C SER A 221 -19.93 16.19 -7.44
N LEU A 222 -20.10 17.50 -7.24
CA LEU A 222 -19.02 18.47 -7.37
C LEU A 222 -17.94 18.28 -6.29
N LEU A 223 -18.34 18.03 -5.03
CA LEU A 223 -17.45 17.73 -3.91
C LEU A 223 -16.67 16.44 -4.13
N LEU A 224 -17.34 15.38 -4.61
CA LEU A 224 -16.67 14.14 -4.98
C LEU A 224 -15.60 14.38 -6.06
N ILE A 225 -15.98 15.06 -7.15
CA ILE A 225 -15.07 15.38 -8.25
C ILE A 225 -13.89 16.23 -7.74
N ARG A 226 -14.15 17.23 -6.89
CA ARG A 226 -13.10 18.02 -6.23
C ARG A 226 -12.14 17.13 -5.43
N GLY A 227 -12.66 16.15 -4.68
CA GLY A 227 -11.83 15.17 -3.97
C GLY A 227 -10.94 14.34 -4.89
N LEU A 228 -11.48 13.91 -6.03
CA LEU A 228 -10.74 13.11 -7.02
C LEU A 228 -9.58 13.89 -7.67
N PHE A 229 -9.75 15.20 -7.90
CA PHE A 229 -8.79 16.06 -8.59
C PHE A 229 -8.01 16.99 -7.65
N ALA A 230 -8.62 18.04 -7.09
CA ALA A 230 -7.96 18.94 -6.13
C ALA A 230 -7.49 18.22 -4.86
N GLY A 231 -8.24 17.22 -4.39
CA GLY A 231 -7.83 16.33 -3.29
C GLY A 231 -6.75 15.32 -3.66
N SER A 232 -6.30 15.30 -4.93
CA SER A 232 -5.21 14.47 -5.45
C SER A 232 -5.41 12.96 -5.32
N ILE A 233 -6.64 12.46 -5.17
CA ILE A 233 -6.90 11.03 -5.02
C ILE A 233 -6.53 10.26 -6.28
N HIS A 234 -6.90 10.74 -7.46
CA HIS A 234 -6.53 10.07 -8.71
C HIS A 234 -5.03 10.20 -9.00
N ASP A 235 -4.39 11.34 -8.69
CA ASP A 235 -2.93 11.44 -8.76
C ASP A 235 -2.26 10.41 -7.84
N PHE A 236 -2.74 10.26 -6.61
CA PHE A 236 -2.24 9.22 -5.69
C PHE A 236 -2.44 7.80 -6.24
N VAL A 237 -3.64 7.49 -6.75
CA VAL A 237 -3.98 6.16 -7.29
C VAL A 237 -3.10 5.79 -8.49
N PHE A 238 -2.85 6.71 -9.42
CA PHE A 238 -2.10 6.41 -10.66
C PHE A 238 -0.59 6.66 -10.56
N SER A 239 -0.15 7.56 -9.67
CA SER A 239 1.26 7.92 -9.52
C SER A 239 1.96 7.21 -8.35
N LYS A 240 1.22 6.77 -7.33
CA LYS A 240 1.80 6.20 -6.09
C LYS A 240 1.42 4.75 -5.82
N LYS A 241 0.42 4.20 -6.51
CA LYS A 241 -0.05 2.83 -6.30
C LYS A 241 0.16 1.97 -7.54
N ARG A 242 0.95 0.92 -7.39
CA ARG A 242 1.17 -0.11 -8.41
C ARG A 242 0.33 -1.34 -8.10
N TRP A 243 -0.51 -1.73 -9.05
CA TRP A 243 -1.34 -2.94 -8.94
C TRP A 243 -0.45 -4.18 -8.76
N ARG A 244 -0.89 -5.10 -7.90
CA ARG A 244 -0.16 -6.28 -7.42
C ARG A 244 1.09 -6.01 -6.59
N VAL A 245 1.51 -4.76 -6.38
CA VAL A 245 2.68 -4.43 -5.54
C VAL A 245 2.28 -3.65 -4.30
N ASN A 246 1.46 -2.62 -4.45
CA ASN A 246 0.96 -1.83 -3.32
C ASN A 246 -0.48 -2.16 -2.95
N TYR A 247 -1.22 -2.81 -3.84
CA TYR A 247 -2.61 -3.19 -3.64
C TYR A 247 -3.05 -4.30 -4.59
N GLY A 248 -4.11 -5.01 -4.20
CA GLY A 248 -4.76 -6.03 -5.01
C GLY A 248 -5.97 -6.62 -4.28
N LEU A 249 -6.49 -7.73 -4.79
CA LEU A 249 -7.54 -8.50 -4.10
C LEU A 249 -6.88 -9.53 -3.17
N ASP A 250 -7.57 -9.93 -2.11
CA ASP A 250 -7.13 -11.02 -1.24
C ASP A 250 -8.29 -12.00 -1.03
N THR A 251 -8.28 -13.06 -1.83
CA THR A 251 -9.31 -14.12 -1.77
C THR A 251 -9.14 -15.06 -0.60
N THR A 252 -8.00 -14.99 0.12
CA THR A 252 -7.66 -15.86 1.24
C THR A 252 -7.93 -15.21 2.60
N ARG A 253 -8.25 -13.90 2.62
CA ARG A 253 -8.52 -13.15 3.84
C ARG A 253 -9.73 -13.68 4.60
N GLU A 254 -9.62 -13.67 5.93
CA GLU A 254 -10.73 -13.92 6.84
C GLU A 254 -10.98 -12.72 7.77
N PRO A 255 -12.16 -12.06 7.71
CA PRO A 255 -13.26 -12.31 6.77
C PRO A 255 -12.91 -11.93 5.32
N ASN A 256 -13.51 -12.64 4.36
CA ASN A 256 -13.31 -12.40 2.93
C ASN A 256 -13.86 -11.01 2.54
N THR A 257 -13.12 -10.31 1.70
CA THR A 257 -13.55 -9.07 1.06
C THR A 257 -13.24 -9.08 -0.44
N ARG A 258 -14.14 -8.50 -1.22
CA ARG A 258 -13.97 -8.27 -2.66
C ARG A 258 -13.42 -6.87 -2.96
N LEU A 259 -13.08 -6.09 -1.94
CA LEU A 259 -12.48 -4.77 -2.05
C LEU A 259 -10.95 -4.89 -2.18
N ALA A 260 -10.33 -3.89 -2.81
CA ALA A 260 -8.88 -3.81 -2.87
C ALA A 260 -8.28 -3.58 -1.48
N VAL A 261 -7.28 -4.39 -1.13
CA VAL A 261 -6.52 -4.29 0.12
C VAL A 261 -5.07 -3.84 -0.12
N PRO A 262 -4.42 -3.23 0.87
CA PRO A 262 -2.99 -2.89 0.79
C PRO A 262 -2.12 -4.15 0.73
N TYR A 263 -1.07 -4.09 -0.08
CA TYR A 263 -0.04 -5.14 -0.14
C TYR A 263 1.24 -4.65 0.54
N ARG A 264 1.96 -5.57 1.18
CA ARG A 264 3.27 -5.31 1.80
C ARG A 264 4.42 -5.44 0.80
N ALA A 265 4.22 -6.28 -0.21
CA ALA A 265 5.11 -6.53 -1.31
C ALA A 265 4.32 -7.09 -2.51
N LYS A 266 4.98 -7.32 -3.64
CA LYS A 266 4.40 -7.99 -4.79
C LYS A 266 3.62 -9.26 -4.41
N ASP A 267 2.35 -9.31 -4.81
CA ASP A 267 1.40 -10.41 -4.58
C ASP A 267 1.25 -10.86 -3.11
N ASN A 268 1.68 -10.03 -2.17
CA ASN A 268 1.64 -10.32 -0.74
C ASN A 268 0.71 -9.34 -0.02
N PRO A 269 -0.59 -9.70 0.14
CA PRO A 269 -1.55 -8.85 0.82
C PRO A 269 -1.21 -8.69 2.30
N SER A 270 -1.44 -7.49 2.84
CA SER A 270 -1.34 -7.28 4.28
C SER A 270 -2.56 -7.91 4.96
N GLN A 271 -2.33 -8.94 5.79
CA GLN A 271 -3.35 -9.84 6.36
C GLN A 271 -4.60 -9.17 6.95
N ARG A 272 -4.50 -7.93 7.46
CA ARG A 272 -5.62 -7.20 8.09
C ARG A 272 -5.69 -5.71 7.77
N SER A 273 -4.80 -5.19 6.94
CA SER A 273 -4.81 -3.76 6.62
C SER A 273 -5.93 -3.43 5.63
N GLU A 274 -6.46 -2.22 5.75
CA GLU A 274 -7.48 -1.67 4.85
C GLU A 274 -7.09 -0.23 4.50
N PHE A 275 -7.57 0.29 3.37
CA PHE A 275 -7.40 1.72 3.07
C PHE A 275 -8.47 2.52 3.82
N SER A 276 -8.06 3.59 4.51
CA SER A 276 -8.96 4.44 5.30
C SER A 276 -9.81 5.40 4.47
N GLN A 277 -9.44 5.65 3.21
CA GLN A 277 -10.12 6.62 2.34
C GLN A 277 -11.05 5.88 1.35
N PRO A 278 -12.39 6.08 1.43
CA PRO A 278 -13.34 5.32 0.62
C PRO A 278 -13.18 5.42 -0.90
N ASP A 279 -12.82 6.59 -1.43
CA ASP A 279 -12.68 6.81 -2.88
C ASP A 279 -11.38 6.21 -3.45
N VAL A 280 -10.34 6.07 -2.63
CA VAL A 280 -9.15 5.27 -2.89
C VAL A 280 -9.55 3.80 -2.94
N VAL A 281 -10.32 3.30 -1.95
CA VAL A 281 -10.83 1.91 -1.96
C VAL A 281 -11.62 1.65 -3.23
N ILE A 282 -12.59 2.49 -3.56
CA ILE A 282 -13.43 2.34 -4.76
C ILE A 282 -12.58 2.36 -6.03
N SER A 283 -11.69 3.34 -6.17
CA SER A 283 -10.85 3.49 -7.37
C SER A 283 -9.90 2.31 -7.55
N LEU A 284 -9.21 1.90 -6.49
CA LEU A 284 -8.28 0.76 -6.54
C LEU A 284 -9.04 -0.56 -6.76
N THR A 285 -10.22 -0.73 -6.17
CA THR A 285 -11.08 -1.90 -6.42
C THR A 285 -11.48 -1.96 -7.88
N LEU A 286 -12.03 -0.87 -8.44
CA LEU A 286 -12.39 -0.79 -9.87
C LEU A 286 -11.20 -1.15 -10.76
N ILE A 287 -10.03 -0.61 -10.46
CA ILE A 287 -8.81 -0.88 -11.21
C ILE A 287 -8.40 -2.37 -11.12
N CYS A 288 -8.48 -3.00 -9.94
CA CYS A 288 -8.20 -4.42 -9.77
C CYS A 288 -9.02 -5.28 -10.74
N TYR A 289 -10.33 -5.04 -10.84
CA TYR A 289 -11.20 -5.82 -11.72
C TYR A 289 -11.06 -5.42 -13.20
N TYR A 290 -10.77 -4.15 -13.52
CA TYR A 290 -10.46 -3.76 -14.89
C TYR A 290 -9.18 -4.44 -15.41
N TYR A 291 -8.20 -4.68 -14.54
CA TYR A 291 -6.92 -5.31 -14.91
C TYR A 291 -6.96 -6.84 -14.82
N GLY A 292 -7.61 -7.38 -13.79
CA GLY A 292 -7.71 -8.82 -13.51
C GLY A 292 -8.85 -9.51 -14.26
N GLY A 293 -9.94 -8.79 -14.54
CA GLY A 293 -11.19 -9.35 -15.03
C GLY A 293 -11.99 -10.06 -13.93
N LEU A 294 -13.21 -10.49 -14.27
CA LEU A 294 -14.06 -11.29 -13.40
C LEU A 294 -13.71 -12.78 -13.51
N THR A 295 -13.87 -13.55 -12.44
CA THR A 295 -13.86 -15.02 -12.47
C THR A 295 -15.16 -15.56 -13.08
N ASP A 296 -15.18 -16.85 -13.43
CA ASP A 296 -16.39 -17.48 -13.99
C ASP A 296 -17.56 -17.45 -13.00
N GLU A 297 -17.29 -17.65 -11.72
CA GLU A 297 -18.32 -17.59 -10.68
C GLU A 297 -18.84 -16.18 -10.46
N GLU A 298 -18.00 -15.15 -10.61
CA GLU A 298 -18.44 -13.75 -10.55
C GLU A 298 -19.28 -13.36 -11.77
N LEU A 299 -18.97 -13.89 -12.94
CA LEU A 299 -19.78 -13.73 -14.15
C LEU A 299 -21.14 -14.42 -14.01
N PHE A 300 -21.17 -15.66 -13.51
CA PHE A 300 -22.42 -16.34 -13.19
C PHE A 300 -23.24 -15.57 -12.16
N LEU A 301 -22.60 -15.09 -11.08
CA LEU A 301 -23.28 -14.29 -10.07
C LEU A 301 -23.88 -13.01 -10.66
N SER A 302 -23.15 -12.35 -11.57
CA SER A 302 -23.61 -11.15 -12.28
C SER A 302 -24.83 -11.45 -13.15
N LEU A 303 -24.80 -12.51 -13.95
CA LEU A 303 -25.92 -12.91 -14.81
C LEU A 303 -27.14 -13.36 -13.98
N CYS A 304 -26.93 -14.13 -12.91
CA CYS A 304 -28.00 -14.53 -11.99
C CYS A 304 -28.66 -13.34 -11.29
N HIS A 305 -27.88 -12.30 -10.98
CA HIS A 305 -28.41 -11.05 -10.43
C HIS A 305 -29.17 -10.25 -11.49
N LEU A 306 -28.60 -10.13 -12.69
CA LEU A 306 -29.20 -9.43 -13.83
C LEU A 306 -30.55 -10.02 -14.25
N LEU A 307 -30.68 -11.33 -14.33
CA LEU A 307 -31.93 -12.00 -14.74
C LEU A 307 -33.09 -11.78 -13.74
N LYS A 308 -32.80 -11.29 -12.54
CA LYS A 308 -33.81 -10.91 -11.53
C LYS A 308 -34.15 -9.41 -11.57
N SER A 309 -33.49 -8.63 -12.42
CA SER A 309 -33.67 -7.19 -12.57
C SER A 309 -34.82 -6.87 -13.53
N ASP A 310 -35.67 -5.92 -13.17
CA ASP A 310 -36.73 -5.40 -14.07
C ASP A 310 -36.16 -4.65 -15.28
N GLN A 311 -34.86 -4.31 -15.27
CA GLN A 311 -34.14 -3.61 -16.33
C GLN A 311 -33.12 -4.50 -17.04
N ALA A 312 -33.25 -5.84 -16.92
CA ALA A 312 -32.27 -6.81 -17.38
C ALA A 312 -31.81 -6.58 -18.84
N TYR A 313 -32.74 -6.31 -19.77
CA TYR A 313 -32.41 -6.08 -21.18
C TYR A 313 -31.53 -4.84 -21.40
N GLY A 314 -31.91 -3.71 -20.79
CA GLY A 314 -31.15 -2.47 -20.91
C GLY A 314 -29.77 -2.56 -20.24
N GLU A 315 -29.71 -3.20 -19.07
CA GLU A 315 -28.47 -3.46 -18.36
C GLU A 315 -27.56 -4.39 -19.18
N TYR A 316 -28.07 -5.49 -19.72
CA TYR A 316 -27.31 -6.41 -20.58
C TYR A 316 -26.77 -5.71 -21.83
N GLN A 317 -27.59 -4.90 -22.50
CA GLN A 317 -27.17 -4.17 -23.69
C GLN A 317 -25.99 -3.23 -23.37
N SER A 318 -26.00 -2.59 -22.20
CA SER A 318 -24.88 -1.75 -21.74
C SER A 318 -23.59 -2.54 -21.51
N TRP A 319 -23.68 -3.84 -21.19
CA TRP A 319 -22.53 -4.73 -21.02
C TRP A 319 -21.88 -5.05 -22.36
N VAL A 320 -22.69 -5.40 -23.35
CA VAL A 320 -22.23 -5.96 -24.62
C VAL A 320 -21.96 -4.92 -25.72
N GLN A 321 -22.51 -3.70 -25.62
CA GLN A 321 -22.41 -2.67 -26.67
C GLN A 321 -20.98 -2.31 -27.11
N SER A 322 -19.99 -2.49 -26.22
CA SER A 322 -18.59 -2.16 -26.49
C SER A 322 -17.73 -3.36 -26.90
N ILE A 323 -18.34 -4.54 -27.03
CA ILE A 323 -17.65 -5.79 -27.36
C ILE A 323 -17.78 -6.03 -28.87
N GLU A 324 -16.71 -5.80 -29.63
CA GLU A 324 -16.74 -5.87 -31.10
C GLU A 324 -16.97 -7.31 -31.61
N ASN A 325 -16.24 -8.29 -31.05
CA ASN A 325 -16.20 -9.68 -31.53
C ASN A 325 -17.17 -10.62 -30.78
N LEU A 326 -18.30 -10.12 -30.30
CA LEU A 326 -19.30 -10.95 -29.62
C LEU A 326 -20.17 -11.72 -30.65
N PRO A 327 -20.34 -13.04 -30.52
CA PRO A 327 -21.25 -13.81 -31.36
C PRO A 327 -22.66 -13.24 -31.37
N GLU A 328 -23.34 -13.25 -32.52
CA GLU A 328 -24.65 -12.61 -32.71
C GLU A 328 -25.70 -13.14 -31.73
N ALA A 329 -25.68 -14.45 -31.46
CA ALA A 329 -26.57 -15.08 -30.48
C ALA A 329 -26.44 -14.47 -29.07
N PHE A 330 -25.26 -13.98 -28.69
CA PHE A 330 -25.02 -13.39 -27.38
C PHE A 330 -25.17 -11.86 -27.38
N ARG A 331 -25.57 -11.23 -28.48
CA ARG A 331 -25.84 -9.78 -28.48
C ARG A 331 -27.14 -9.42 -27.76
N GLN A 332 -28.04 -10.40 -27.61
CA GLN A 332 -29.33 -10.25 -26.92
C GLN A 332 -29.38 -11.17 -25.71
N LEU A 333 -30.07 -10.74 -24.66
CA LEU A 333 -30.13 -11.47 -23.39
C LEU A 333 -30.83 -12.83 -23.55
N GLU A 334 -31.81 -12.93 -24.45
CA GLU A 334 -32.56 -14.15 -24.75
C GLU A 334 -31.67 -15.29 -25.26
N GLY A 335 -30.54 -14.97 -25.89
CA GLY A 335 -29.58 -15.97 -26.35
C GLY A 335 -28.61 -16.44 -25.26
N VAL A 336 -28.70 -15.90 -24.04
CA VAL A 336 -27.86 -16.32 -22.91
C VAL A 336 -28.59 -17.37 -22.07
N ASN A 337 -28.18 -18.63 -22.20
CA ASN A 337 -28.66 -19.71 -21.35
C ASN A 337 -27.68 -20.00 -20.19
N ILE A 338 -27.93 -19.43 -19.02
CA ILE A 338 -27.07 -19.65 -17.84
C ILE A 338 -27.10 -21.08 -17.27
N THR A 339 -28.08 -21.91 -17.67
CA THR A 339 -28.12 -23.32 -17.26
C THR A 339 -27.09 -24.17 -18.00
N ASP A 340 -26.71 -23.77 -19.21
CA ASP A 340 -25.60 -24.37 -19.96
C ASP A 340 -24.28 -23.69 -19.57
N ARG A 341 -23.74 -24.11 -18.42
CA ARG A 341 -22.51 -23.54 -17.88
C ARG A 341 -21.32 -23.68 -18.83
N GLN A 342 -21.23 -24.78 -19.60
CA GLN A 342 -20.11 -25.02 -20.50
C GLN A 342 -20.15 -24.10 -21.71
N LEU A 343 -21.33 -23.86 -22.28
CA LEU A 343 -21.49 -22.84 -23.32
C LEU A 343 -21.07 -21.46 -22.81
N CYS A 344 -21.51 -21.08 -21.60
CA CYS A 344 -21.13 -19.80 -21.00
C CYS A 344 -19.60 -19.68 -20.82
N ILE A 345 -18.97 -20.65 -20.17
CA ILE A 345 -17.52 -20.63 -19.86
C ILE A 345 -16.69 -20.58 -21.14
N ASN A 346 -17.05 -21.36 -22.16
CA ASN A 346 -16.22 -21.52 -23.36
C ASN A 346 -16.49 -20.46 -24.43
N GLN A 347 -17.73 -19.94 -24.55
CA GLN A 347 -18.11 -19.07 -25.67
C GLN A 347 -18.58 -17.66 -25.27
N LEU A 348 -19.08 -17.44 -24.06
CA LEU A 348 -19.57 -16.12 -23.63
C LEU A 348 -18.57 -15.40 -22.72
N PHE A 349 -18.10 -16.08 -21.69
CA PHE A 349 -17.24 -15.53 -20.64
C PHE A 349 -15.90 -15.00 -21.14
N PRO A 350 -15.25 -15.56 -22.18
CA PRO A 350 -14.04 -14.96 -22.75
C PRO A 350 -14.24 -13.52 -23.24
N HIS A 351 -15.47 -13.17 -23.67
CA HIS A 351 -15.83 -11.83 -24.10
C HIS A 351 -16.25 -10.93 -22.94
N LEU A 352 -17.00 -11.46 -21.96
CA LEU A 352 -17.51 -10.68 -20.83
C LEU A 352 -16.47 -10.41 -19.74
N ARG A 353 -15.45 -11.28 -19.59
CA ARG A 353 -14.50 -11.25 -18.47
C ARG A 353 -13.84 -9.89 -18.22
N TYR A 354 -13.53 -9.18 -19.29
CA TYR A 354 -12.85 -7.89 -19.26
C TYR A 354 -13.75 -6.72 -19.72
N ALA A 355 -15.03 -7.00 -20.00
CA ALA A 355 -15.96 -5.99 -20.47
C ALA A 355 -16.29 -5.02 -19.33
N LYS A 356 -15.98 -3.72 -19.54
CA LYS A 356 -16.17 -2.68 -18.51
C LYS A 356 -17.61 -2.65 -18.00
N GLY A 357 -18.62 -2.77 -18.87
CA GLY A 357 -20.02 -2.72 -18.45
C GLY A 357 -20.40 -3.84 -17.47
N VAL A 358 -19.90 -5.05 -17.67
CA VAL A 358 -20.13 -6.18 -16.75
C VAL A 358 -19.40 -5.97 -15.43
N ILE A 359 -18.14 -5.53 -15.48
CA ILE A 359 -17.34 -5.23 -14.28
C ILE A 359 -17.98 -4.10 -13.47
N ASP A 360 -18.40 -3.02 -14.15
CA ASP A 360 -19.07 -1.88 -13.52
C ASP A 360 -20.34 -2.34 -12.81
N TYR A 361 -21.13 -3.19 -13.46
CA TYR A 361 -22.35 -3.76 -12.89
C TYR A 361 -22.06 -4.62 -11.66
N PHE A 362 -21.15 -5.58 -11.79
CA PHE A 362 -20.77 -6.47 -10.71
C PHE A 362 -20.34 -5.68 -9.48
N LEU A 363 -19.48 -4.68 -9.68
CA LEU A 363 -18.99 -3.86 -8.58
C LEU A 363 -20.07 -2.95 -8.01
N ALA A 364 -20.85 -2.26 -8.85
CA ALA A 364 -21.84 -1.29 -8.40
C ALA A 364 -23.08 -1.93 -7.76
N LYS A 365 -23.51 -3.12 -8.21
CA LYS A 365 -24.76 -3.75 -7.78
C LYS A 365 -24.57 -4.86 -6.75
N ILE A 366 -23.41 -5.53 -6.75
CA ILE A 366 -23.17 -6.69 -5.89
C ILE A 366 -22.10 -6.40 -4.84
N VAL A 367 -20.95 -5.87 -5.23
CA VAL A 367 -19.81 -5.70 -4.29
C VAL A 367 -19.99 -4.45 -3.44
N PHE A 368 -20.02 -3.25 -4.02
CA PHE A 368 -20.04 -2.00 -3.26
C PHE A 368 -21.33 -1.82 -2.45
N THR A 369 -22.48 -2.24 -2.97
CA THR A 369 -23.75 -2.23 -2.22
C THR A 369 -23.69 -3.05 -0.93
N LYS A 370 -22.92 -4.14 -0.93
CA LYS A 370 -22.74 -5.02 0.22
C LYS A 370 -21.60 -4.58 1.12
N GLU A 371 -20.43 -4.29 0.56
CA GLU A 371 -19.17 -4.17 1.31
C GLU A 371 -18.70 -2.74 1.55
N MET A 372 -19.07 -1.75 0.72
CA MET A 372 -18.73 -0.35 0.98
C MET A 372 -19.67 0.24 2.03
N LYS A 373 -19.38 -0.08 3.29
CA LYS A 373 -20.05 0.41 4.48
C LYS A 373 -19.08 1.21 5.34
N GLU A 374 -19.62 2.15 6.11
CA GLU A 374 -18.88 2.86 7.14
C GLU A 374 -19.53 2.66 8.51
N PHE A 375 -18.77 2.98 9.55
CA PHE A 375 -19.24 2.98 10.92
C PHE A 375 -19.20 4.42 11.45
N PRO A 376 -20.12 4.80 12.35
CA PRO A 376 -20.16 6.17 12.84
C PRO A 376 -18.91 6.55 13.64
N HIS A 377 -18.37 5.60 14.41
CA HIS A 377 -17.24 5.85 15.29
C HIS A 377 -16.15 4.79 15.17
N LYS A 378 -14.96 5.12 15.68
CA LYS A 378 -13.88 4.17 15.90
C LYS A 378 -13.18 4.40 17.24
N LEU A 379 -12.43 3.39 17.67
CA LEU A 379 -11.33 3.50 18.63
C LEU A 379 -10.03 3.20 17.89
N SER A 380 -8.95 3.89 18.24
CA SER A 380 -7.64 3.77 17.60
C SER A 380 -6.54 3.55 18.64
N ALA A 381 -5.53 2.77 18.26
CA ALA A 381 -4.28 2.62 19.00
C ALA A 381 -3.11 2.42 18.00
N SER A 382 -1.94 2.97 18.30
CA SER A 382 -0.81 3.05 17.35
C SER A 382 0.54 2.72 17.99
N GLY A 383 1.63 2.91 17.24
CA GLY A 383 2.99 2.80 17.79
C GLY A 383 3.25 3.70 19.01
N TRP A 384 2.52 4.81 19.15
CA TRP A 384 2.59 5.68 20.33
C TRP A 384 2.15 4.97 21.62
N ASP A 385 1.12 4.13 21.54
CA ASP A 385 0.62 3.34 22.68
C ASP A 385 1.61 2.27 23.12
N LEU A 386 2.36 1.68 22.17
CA LEU A 386 3.45 0.75 22.46
C LEU A 386 4.63 1.45 23.14
N GLY A 387 4.93 2.68 22.71
CA GLY A 387 6.02 3.50 23.25
C GLY A 387 5.68 4.22 24.56
N ARG A 388 4.51 3.95 25.16
CA ARG A 388 4.08 4.63 26.38
C ARG A 388 5.06 4.39 27.54
N ILE A 389 5.18 5.38 28.42
CA ILE A 389 5.99 5.23 29.63
C ILE A 389 5.23 4.33 30.62
N LYS A 390 5.88 3.25 31.05
CA LYS A 390 5.43 2.35 32.11
C LYS A 390 6.36 2.48 33.32
N LYS A 391 6.04 1.78 34.40
CA LYS A 391 6.90 1.73 35.60
C LYS A 391 8.27 1.13 35.35
N LEU A 392 8.34 0.11 34.50
CA LEU A 392 9.60 -0.49 34.05
C LEU A 392 9.94 -0.01 32.62
N PRO A 393 11.23 0.13 32.28
CA PRO A 393 11.64 0.69 31.00
C PRO A 393 11.40 -0.29 29.84
N ALA A 394 10.88 0.23 28.73
CA ALA A 394 10.89 -0.48 27.45
C ALA A 394 12.28 -0.39 26.79
N THR A 395 12.67 -1.42 26.04
CA THR A 395 13.91 -1.41 25.24
C THR A 395 13.64 -1.96 23.85
N GLY A 396 13.90 -1.14 22.83
CA GLY A 396 13.77 -1.51 21.42
C GLY A 396 15.12 -1.85 20.79
N PHE A 397 15.11 -2.76 19.82
CA PHE A 397 16.24 -3.08 18.95
C PHE A 397 15.81 -2.89 17.50
N SER A 398 16.66 -2.27 16.70
CA SER A 398 16.48 -2.18 15.25
C SER A 398 17.82 -2.34 14.56
N GLY A 399 17.79 -2.91 13.36
CA GLY A 399 18.95 -3.01 12.49
C GLY A 399 19.37 -1.65 11.92
N THR A 400 18.49 -0.65 11.91
CA THR A 400 18.75 0.68 11.34
C THR A 400 18.17 1.81 12.20
N ASN A 401 18.46 3.06 11.84
CA ASN A 401 17.96 4.25 12.53
C ASN A 401 17.30 5.26 11.58
N ASP A 402 16.95 4.84 10.36
CA ASP A 402 16.38 5.74 9.34
C ASP A 402 15.02 6.32 9.76
N SER A 403 14.24 5.57 10.55
CA SER A 403 12.92 5.98 11.06
C SER A 403 12.96 6.79 12.36
N GLN A 404 14.15 7.11 12.90
CA GLN A 404 14.29 7.77 14.21
C GLN A 404 13.46 9.06 14.36
N HIS A 405 13.23 9.78 13.26
CA HIS A 405 12.50 11.06 13.25
C HIS A 405 10.98 10.91 13.38
N VAL A 406 10.45 9.70 13.23
CA VAL A 406 9.02 9.38 13.32
C VAL A 406 8.72 8.34 14.41
N LEU A 407 9.65 8.14 15.34
CA LEU A 407 9.39 7.36 16.55
C LEU A 407 8.54 8.18 17.55
N PRO A 408 7.83 7.53 18.48
CA PRO A 408 7.18 8.24 19.59
C PRO A 408 8.18 9.09 20.37
N LEU A 409 7.78 10.29 20.81
CA LEU A 409 8.68 11.25 21.50
C LEU A 409 9.30 10.71 22.81
N THR A 410 8.70 9.69 23.39
CA THR A 410 9.17 8.99 24.59
C THR A 410 10.33 8.03 24.31
N VAL A 411 10.51 7.62 23.06
CA VAL A 411 11.56 6.70 22.63
C VAL A 411 12.82 7.51 22.29
N LYS A 412 13.95 7.13 22.92
CA LYS A 412 15.24 7.79 22.70
C LYS A 412 16.21 6.80 22.05
N GLN A 413 16.80 7.22 20.93
CA GLN A 413 17.86 6.48 20.26
C GLN A 413 19.09 6.38 21.18
N LEU A 414 19.66 5.18 21.30
CA LEU A 414 20.89 4.94 22.04
C LEU A 414 21.98 4.47 21.07
N ASP A 415 22.84 5.40 20.66
CA ASP A 415 23.96 5.08 19.77
C ASP A 415 25.14 4.53 20.58
N LEU A 416 25.37 3.21 20.47
CA LEU A 416 26.52 2.57 21.10
C LEU A 416 27.79 2.90 20.31
N PRO A 417 28.89 3.37 20.95
CA PRO A 417 30.12 3.72 20.25
C PRO A 417 30.68 2.61 19.37
N ALA A 418 30.57 1.35 19.82
CA ALA A 418 31.02 0.18 19.08
C ALA A 418 30.25 -0.07 17.77
N GLN A 419 29.03 0.46 17.63
CA GLN A 419 28.13 0.23 16.48
C GLN A 419 27.94 1.47 15.60
N LYS A 420 28.45 2.64 16.00
CA LYS A 420 28.25 3.92 15.29
C LYS A 420 28.66 3.89 13.82
N HIS A 421 29.66 3.07 13.47
CA HIS A 421 30.21 2.96 12.12
C HIS A 421 29.40 2.05 11.18
N THR A 422 28.46 1.25 11.70
CA THR A 422 27.82 0.16 10.95
C THR A 422 27.01 0.66 9.75
N ASN A 423 26.24 1.74 9.90
CA ASN A 423 25.50 2.35 8.79
C ASN A 423 26.44 2.85 7.67
N ALA A 424 27.55 3.48 8.04
CA ALA A 424 28.54 3.98 7.07
C ALA A 424 29.28 2.83 6.38
N LEU A 425 29.57 1.74 7.12
CA LEU A 425 30.27 0.57 6.60
C LEU A 425 29.53 -0.10 5.44
N VAL A 426 28.20 -0.19 5.51
CA VAL A 426 27.45 -0.82 4.41
C VAL A 426 27.43 0.05 3.16
N LEU A 427 27.31 1.38 3.33
CA LEU A 427 27.41 2.32 2.22
C LEU A 427 28.82 2.31 1.60
N ASP A 428 29.87 2.26 2.43
CA ASP A 428 31.25 2.12 1.98
C ASP A 428 31.45 0.85 1.14
N ASN A 429 30.92 -0.30 1.60
CA ASN A 429 30.96 -1.55 0.85
C ASN A 429 30.22 -1.47 -0.49
N LEU A 430 29.10 -0.75 -0.57
CA LEU A 430 28.36 -0.53 -1.81
C LEU A 430 29.10 0.41 -2.77
N MET A 431 29.83 1.39 -2.24
CA MET A 431 30.59 2.37 -3.02
C MET A 431 31.88 1.82 -3.65
N ARG A 432 32.25 0.57 -3.35
CA ARG A 432 33.44 -0.07 -3.90
C ARG A 432 33.35 -0.30 -5.42
N PRO A 433 34.49 -0.29 -6.14
CA PRO A 433 34.54 -0.27 -7.61
C PRO A 433 34.00 -1.56 -8.27
N GLU A 434 33.93 -2.68 -7.56
CA GLU A 434 33.29 -3.91 -8.06
C GLU A 434 31.78 -3.80 -8.24
N ASN A 435 31.15 -2.80 -7.61
CA ASN A 435 29.72 -2.54 -7.74
C ASN A 435 29.46 -1.54 -8.87
N SER A 436 28.34 -1.71 -9.58
CA SER A 436 28.01 -0.86 -10.72
C SER A 436 26.50 -0.59 -10.81
N ALA A 437 26.11 0.32 -11.71
CA ALA A 437 24.72 0.52 -12.10
C ALA A 437 24.56 0.29 -13.61
N THR A 438 23.40 -0.17 -14.04
CA THR A 438 23.09 -0.48 -15.44
C THR A 438 21.65 -0.09 -15.73
N LEU A 439 21.46 0.67 -16.81
CA LEU A 439 20.14 1.12 -17.23
C LEU A 439 19.34 -0.03 -17.82
N LEU A 440 18.06 -0.09 -17.47
CA LEU A 440 17.05 -0.87 -18.17
C LEU A 440 16.39 0.06 -19.21
N SER A 441 17.13 0.46 -20.25
CA SER A 441 16.59 1.32 -21.32
C SER A 441 16.32 0.54 -22.62
N THR A 442 15.25 0.93 -23.31
CA THR A 442 14.82 0.35 -24.57
C THR A 442 15.35 1.19 -25.73
N GLN A 443 16.41 0.74 -26.41
CA GLN A 443 16.77 1.39 -27.68
C GLN A 443 15.82 1.01 -28.83
N ASP A 444 15.12 -0.14 -28.74
CA ASP A 444 14.42 -0.74 -29.89
C ASP A 444 12.94 -1.14 -29.67
N SER A 445 12.31 -0.86 -28.53
CA SER A 445 10.91 -1.26 -28.29
C SER A 445 9.97 -0.11 -27.99
N HIS A 446 8.87 -0.01 -28.76
CA HIS A 446 7.74 0.90 -28.56
C HIS A 446 6.96 0.69 -27.23
N SER A 447 7.47 -0.17 -26.34
CA SER A 447 6.91 -0.42 -25.01
C SER A 447 7.86 0.14 -23.96
N ALA A 448 7.38 1.05 -23.12
CA ALA A 448 8.13 1.62 -21.98
C ALA A 448 8.28 0.64 -20.80
N VAL A 449 7.70 -0.57 -20.90
CA VAL A 449 7.65 -1.56 -19.82
C VAL A 449 8.57 -2.73 -20.13
N TRP A 450 9.54 -2.99 -19.25
CA TRP A 450 10.37 -4.20 -19.29
C TRP A 450 9.56 -5.41 -18.82
N SER A 451 9.58 -6.48 -19.61
CA SER A 451 9.11 -7.80 -19.17
C SER A 451 10.16 -8.47 -18.28
N ALA A 452 9.73 -9.37 -17.40
CA ALA A 452 10.66 -10.18 -16.61
C ALA A 452 11.63 -10.99 -17.50
N MET A 453 11.18 -11.44 -18.67
CA MET A 453 12.04 -12.16 -19.62
C MET A 453 13.19 -11.29 -20.14
N GLN A 454 12.93 -10.03 -20.51
CA GLN A 454 13.99 -9.12 -20.95
C GLN A 454 15.02 -8.85 -19.83
N LEU A 455 14.56 -8.73 -18.58
CA LEU A 455 15.45 -8.60 -17.42
C LEU A 455 16.33 -9.84 -17.23
N LEU A 456 15.76 -11.04 -17.35
CA LEU A 456 16.51 -12.30 -17.27
C LEU A 456 17.53 -12.44 -18.41
N GLU A 457 17.14 -12.10 -19.65
CA GLU A 457 18.03 -12.12 -20.81
C GLU A 457 19.22 -11.16 -20.66
N LEU A 458 18.97 -9.94 -20.14
CA LEU A 458 20.05 -9.01 -19.79
C LEU A 458 20.97 -9.64 -18.73
N THR A 459 20.38 -10.21 -17.67
CA THR A 459 21.12 -10.82 -16.55
C THR A 459 22.06 -11.92 -16.99
N VAL A 460 21.64 -12.79 -17.91
CA VAL A 460 22.48 -13.88 -18.41
C VAL A 460 23.65 -13.38 -19.28
N LYS A 461 23.51 -12.21 -19.92
CA LYS A 461 24.55 -11.58 -20.75
C LYS A 461 25.57 -10.76 -19.96
N MET A 462 25.32 -10.49 -18.68
CA MET A 462 26.19 -9.65 -17.87
C MET A 462 27.55 -10.32 -17.57
N ASN A 463 28.59 -9.50 -17.57
CA ASN A 463 29.94 -9.87 -17.16
C ASN A 463 30.50 -8.82 -16.18
N PRO A 464 31.01 -9.18 -15.00
CA PRO A 464 31.00 -10.51 -14.36
C PRO A 464 29.60 -11.13 -14.22
N GLU A 465 29.56 -12.48 -14.27
CA GLU A 465 28.34 -13.28 -14.23
C GLU A 465 27.50 -13.03 -12.98
N ILE A 466 26.18 -12.94 -13.17
CA ILE A 466 25.22 -12.75 -12.09
C ILE A 466 24.66 -14.10 -11.65
N ARG A 467 24.76 -14.39 -10.35
CA ARG A 467 24.27 -15.64 -9.73
C ARG A 467 23.09 -15.41 -8.79
N VAL A 468 22.75 -14.15 -8.51
CA VAL A 468 21.66 -13.77 -7.60
C VAL A 468 20.84 -12.65 -8.24
N ILE A 469 19.51 -12.71 -8.12
CA ILE A 469 18.61 -11.60 -8.41
C ILE A 469 17.88 -11.24 -7.12
N LEU A 470 17.96 -9.97 -6.74
CA LEU A 470 17.28 -9.36 -5.61
C LEU A 470 16.26 -8.36 -6.18
N ASP A 471 14.99 -8.77 -6.29
CA ASP A 471 13.93 -7.95 -6.88
C ASP A 471 13.28 -6.99 -5.85
N VAL A 472 14.11 -6.23 -5.13
CA VAL A 472 13.64 -5.28 -4.10
C VAL A 472 12.81 -4.11 -4.70
N GLY A 473 13.00 -3.81 -5.99
CA GLY A 473 12.22 -2.83 -6.74
C GLY A 473 10.91 -3.36 -7.32
N ALA A 474 10.58 -4.64 -7.10
CA ALA A 474 9.39 -5.32 -7.63
C ALA A 474 9.24 -5.17 -9.16
N GLN A 475 10.31 -5.29 -9.93
CA GLN A 475 10.30 -5.12 -11.38
C GLN A 475 9.79 -6.34 -12.14
N ILE A 476 9.87 -7.53 -11.55
CA ILE A 476 9.36 -8.77 -12.15
C ILE A 476 7.88 -8.91 -11.73
N ILE A 477 6.94 -8.30 -12.44
CA ILE A 477 5.51 -8.36 -12.10
C ILE A 477 4.78 -9.54 -12.78
N ASP A 478 5.19 -9.89 -13.99
CA ASP A 478 4.46 -10.76 -14.91
C ASP A 478 4.74 -12.26 -14.73
N LEU A 479 5.72 -12.63 -13.89
CA LEU A 479 6.06 -14.02 -13.56
C LEU A 479 5.92 -14.30 -12.06
N SER A 480 5.57 -15.54 -11.69
CA SER A 480 5.70 -16.04 -10.32
C SER A 480 7.17 -16.35 -9.99
N ASN A 481 7.50 -16.55 -8.71
CA ASN A 481 8.88 -16.90 -8.32
C ASN A 481 9.35 -18.21 -8.96
N LYS A 482 8.45 -19.19 -9.03
CA LYS A 482 8.67 -20.46 -9.73
C LYS A 482 8.90 -20.26 -11.24
N ASP A 483 8.11 -19.38 -11.88
CA ASP A 483 8.26 -19.11 -13.31
C ASP A 483 9.58 -18.38 -13.61
N VAL A 484 10.02 -17.47 -12.73
CA VAL A 484 11.35 -16.84 -12.82
C VAL A 484 12.44 -17.89 -12.70
N ALA A 485 12.37 -18.76 -11.69
CA ALA A 485 13.34 -19.84 -11.49
C ALA A 485 13.45 -20.74 -12.72
N LYS A 486 12.31 -21.16 -13.27
CA LYS A 486 12.23 -21.99 -14.48
C LYS A 486 12.78 -21.28 -15.72
N ALA A 487 12.37 -20.04 -15.95
CA ALA A 487 12.82 -19.25 -17.09
C ALA A 487 14.33 -19.00 -17.04
N TRP A 488 14.85 -18.62 -15.87
CA TRP A 488 16.27 -18.33 -15.69
C TRP A 488 17.13 -19.58 -15.88
N LEU A 489 16.74 -20.73 -15.32
CA LEU A 489 17.45 -21.99 -15.51
C LEU A 489 17.49 -22.42 -16.98
N ASN A 490 16.40 -22.20 -17.71
CA ASN A 490 16.33 -22.48 -19.15
C ASN A 490 17.29 -21.61 -19.97
N LEU A 491 17.47 -20.34 -19.61
CA LEU A 491 18.38 -19.44 -20.31
C LEU A 491 19.87 -19.78 -20.10
N VAL A 492 20.20 -20.54 -19.04
CA VAL A 492 21.58 -20.94 -18.71
C VAL A 492 21.87 -22.42 -18.94
N GLN A 493 21.07 -23.12 -19.77
CA GLN A 493 21.23 -24.56 -20.00
C GLN A 493 22.63 -24.97 -20.43
N ALA A 494 23.36 -24.12 -21.18
CA ALA A 494 24.73 -24.39 -21.62
C ALA A 494 25.78 -24.38 -20.48
N LYS A 495 25.47 -23.79 -19.31
CA LYS A 495 26.40 -23.62 -18.18
C LYS A 495 26.32 -24.80 -17.21
N GLN A 496 27.18 -25.81 -17.42
CA GLN A 496 27.14 -27.07 -16.65
C GLN A 496 27.46 -26.93 -15.16
N ASP A 497 28.06 -25.82 -14.73
CA ASP A 497 28.31 -25.51 -13.32
C ASP A 497 27.03 -25.06 -12.58
N ILE A 498 25.98 -24.63 -13.29
CA ILE A 498 24.69 -24.29 -12.71
C ILE A 498 23.76 -25.50 -12.78
N GLN A 499 23.28 -25.98 -11.65
CA GLN A 499 22.45 -27.18 -11.53
C GLN A 499 21.02 -26.91 -11.08
N ALA A 500 20.78 -25.79 -10.37
CA ALA A 500 19.47 -25.48 -9.82
C ALA A 500 19.27 -23.97 -9.56
N VAL A 501 18.03 -23.59 -9.24
CA VAL A 501 17.66 -22.24 -8.80
C VAL A 501 16.93 -22.29 -7.48
N VAL A 502 17.41 -21.54 -6.50
CA VAL A 502 16.75 -21.34 -5.19
C VAL A 502 15.79 -20.15 -5.31
N PHE A 503 14.57 -20.31 -4.80
CA PHE A 503 13.54 -19.29 -4.76
C PHE A 503 12.59 -19.54 -3.57
N CYS A 504 11.73 -18.58 -3.25
CA CYS A 504 10.65 -18.79 -2.28
C CYS A 504 9.38 -19.25 -2.99
N ASP A 505 8.82 -20.37 -2.55
CA ASP A 505 7.58 -20.93 -3.12
C ASP A 505 6.31 -20.24 -2.57
N ASP A 506 5.15 -20.73 -3.00
CA ASP A 506 3.85 -20.19 -2.63
C ASP A 506 3.49 -20.46 -1.14
N GLU A 507 4.24 -21.33 -0.44
CA GLU A 507 4.12 -21.58 1.00
C GLU A 507 5.05 -20.68 1.83
N ASP A 508 5.71 -19.68 1.22
CA ASP A 508 6.70 -18.80 1.86
C ASP A 508 7.98 -19.54 2.30
N GLU A 509 8.25 -20.71 1.71
CA GLU A 509 9.39 -21.57 2.06
C GLU A 509 10.49 -21.52 0.99
N LEU A 510 11.75 -21.62 1.45
CA LEU A 510 12.89 -21.71 0.54
C LEU A 510 12.90 -23.07 -0.16
N SER A 511 12.73 -23.03 -1.48
CA SER A 511 12.65 -24.19 -2.36
C SER A 511 13.68 -24.10 -3.49
N VAL A 512 13.99 -25.24 -4.08
CA VAL A 512 14.99 -25.36 -5.16
C VAL A 512 14.39 -26.09 -6.35
N LEU A 513 14.59 -25.54 -7.55
CA LEU A 513 14.21 -26.12 -8.83
C LEU A 513 15.46 -26.64 -9.56
N ASP A 514 15.52 -27.95 -9.82
CA ASP A 514 16.62 -28.58 -10.56
C ASP A 514 16.42 -28.56 -12.09
N ARG A 515 17.44 -29.03 -12.84
CA ARG A 515 17.39 -29.15 -14.31
C ARG A 515 16.37 -30.16 -14.83
N GLN A 516 15.96 -31.11 -14.01
CA GLN A 516 14.94 -32.11 -14.34
C GLN A 516 13.52 -31.57 -14.11
N GLY A 517 13.40 -30.38 -13.50
CA GLY A 517 12.15 -29.73 -13.17
C GLY A 517 11.55 -30.16 -11.83
N HIS A 518 12.31 -30.88 -10.99
CA HIS A 518 11.87 -31.24 -9.65
C HIS A 518 12.00 -30.04 -8.72
N ILE A 519 11.02 -29.91 -7.82
CA ILE A 519 10.99 -28.90 -6.77
C ILE A 519 11.00 -29.60 -5.43
N GLU A 520 11.92 -29.21 -4.55
CA GLU A 520 11.98 -29.67 -3.17
C GLU A 520 12.40 -28.53 -2.25
N ARG A 521 12.17 -28.69 -0.94
CA ARG A 521 12.61 -27.70 0.05
C ARG A 521 14.13 -27.65 0.12
N LEU A 522 14.71 -26.46 0.17
CA LEU A 522 16.15 -26.26 0.21
C LEU A 522 16.79 -26.99 1.39
N GLN A 523 16.14 -26.99 2.55
CA GLN A 523 16.68 -27.60 3.78
C GLN A 523 16.92 -29.11 3.65
N THR A 524 16.11 -29.81 2.85
CA THR A 524 16.21 -31.26 2.62
C THR A 524 16.97 -31.62 1.37
N SER A 525 17.20 -30.65 0.48
CA SER A 525 17.91 -30.84 -0.78
C SER A 525 19.42 -31.01 -0.60
N PRO A 526 20.11 -31.78 -1.46
CA PRO A 526 21.58 -31.73 -1.53
C PRO A 526 22.12 -30.32 -1.79
N PHE A 527 21.34 -29.45 -2.44
CA PHE A 527 21.75 -28.07 -2.76
C PHE A 527 21.89 -27.17 -1.53
N ALA A 528 21.33 -27.53 -0.36
CA ALA A 528 21.51 -26.76 0.88
C ALA A 528 23.00 -26.57 1.26
N LYS A 529 23.84 -27.54 0.88
CA LYS A 529 25.30 -27.54 1.11
C LYS A 529 26.11 -27.14 -0.12
N HIS A 530 25.47 -27.00 -1.28
CA HIS A 530 26.09 -26.78 -2.59
C HIS A 530 25.49 -25.58 -3.31
N LEU A 531 25.35 -24.46 -2.59
CA LEU A 531 24.83 -23.21 -3.15
C LEU A 531 25.70 -22.64 -4.28
N ASP A 532 26.96 -23.06 -4.40
CA ASP A 532 27.88 -22.74 -5.49
C ASP A 532 27.45 -23.25 -6.87
N ALA A 533 26.62 -24.29 -6.89
CA ALA A 533 25.99 -24.80 -8.10
C ALA A 533 24.61 -24.18 -8.38
N CYS A 534 24.16 -23.21 -7.56
CA CYS A 534 22.81 -22.67 -7.61
C CYS A 534 22.75 -21.21 -8.04
N LEU A 535 21.73 -20.86 -8.82
CA LEU A 535 21.24 -19.48 -8.91
C LEU A 535 20.30 -19.18 -7.75
N VAL A 536 20.11 -17.92 -7.40
CA VAL A 536 19.21 -17.50 -6.33
C VAL A 536 18.33 -16.35 -6.78
N PHE A 537 17.02 -16.51 -6.66
CA PHE A 537 16.04 -15.45 -6.90
C PHE A 537 15.29 -15.14 -5.61
N LEU A 538 15.35 -13.89 -5.16
CA LEU A 538 14.55 -13.37 -4.05
C LEU A 538 13.69 -12.22 -4.57
N ASP A 539 12.38 -12.32 -4.40
CA ASP A 539 11.43 -11.27 -4.76
C ASP A 539 11.43 -10.11 -3.73
N GLU A 540 10.55 -9.12 -3.90
CA GLU A 540 10.44 -7.98 -2.99
C GLU A 540 10.20 -8.41 -1.53
N ALA A 541 9.28 -9.37 -1.29
CA ALA A 541 8.92 -9.81 0.07
C ALA A 541 10.08 -10.51 0.78
N HIS A 542 10.85 -11.28 -0.01
CA HIS A 542 11.88 -12.19 0.46
C HIS A 542 13.29 -11.60 0.44
N THR A 543 13.42 -10.32 0.11
CA THR A 543 14.68 -9.57 0.24
C THR A 543 14.98 -9.11 1.68
N ARG A 544 14.07 -9.35 2.63
CA ARG A 544 14.26 -9.17 4.09
C ARG A 544 14.05 -10.51 4.81
N GLY A 545 14.66 -10.67 5.98
CA GLY A 545 14.48 -11.87 6.83
C GLY A 545 15.23 -13.15 6.37
N ILE A 546 15.41 -13.36 5.07
CA ILE A 546 16.09 -14.56 4.55
C ILE A 546 17.60 -14.49 4.73
N ASP A 547 18.21 -15.61 5.15
CA ASP A 547 19.65 -15.77 5.30
C ASP A 547 20.16 -16.99 4.52
N LEU A 548 20.98 -16.73 3.50
CA LEU A 548 21.62 -17.76 2.67
C LEU A 548 23.14 -17.63 2.74
N ARG A 549 23.84 -18.75 2.90
CA ARG A 549 25.32 -18.79 2.92
C ARG A 549 25.88 -18.82 1.50
N LEU A 550 25.74 -17.70 0.80
CA LEU A 550 26.16 -17.57 -0.59
C LEU A 550 27.69 -17.61 -0.76
N PRO A 551 28.20 -18.20 -1.87
CA PRO A 551 29.63 -18.20 -2.18
C PRO A 551 30.22 -16.79 -2.31
N GLN A 552 31.53 -16.68 -2.07
CA GLN A 552 32.22 -15.40 -2.03
C GLN A 552 32.32 -14.72 -3.41
N SER A 553 32.28 -15.48 -4.50
CA SER A 553 32.35 -14.97 -5.88
C SER A 553 31.03 -14.45 -6.42
N TYR A 554 29.93 -14.53 -5.65
CA TYR A 554 28.60 -14.24 -6.17
C TYR A 554 28.40 -12.75 -6.39
N ARG A 555 27.80 -12.44 -7.55
CA ARG A 555 27.31 -11.10 -7.90
C ARG A 555 25.79 -11.11 -8.00
N ALA A 556 25.17 -10.07 -7.46
CA ALA A 556 23.71 -9.90 -7.49
C ALA A 556 23.26 -8.80 -8.45
N ALA A 557 22.21 -9.05 -9.24
CA ALA A 557 21.39 -7.99 -9.83
C ALA A 557 20.40 -7.48 -8.77
N VAL A 558 20.38 -6.16 -8.53
CA VAL A 558 19.45 -5.52 -7.58
C VAL A 558 18.53 -4.61 -8.36
N THR A 559 17.24 -4.90 -8.38
CA THR A 559 16.27 -4.06 -9.10
C THR A 559 15.91 -2.83 -8.28
N LEU A 560 15.81 -1.67 -8.94
CA LEU A 560 15.31 -0.44 -8.30
C LEU A 560 13.83 -0.23 -8.63
N GLY A 561 13.09 0.42 -7.73
CA GLY A 561 11.65 0.66 -7.89
C GLY A 561 11.20 1.95 -7.21
N ALA A 562 10.03 2.44 -7.58
CA ALA A 562 9.51 3.70 -7.06
C ALA A 562 9.32 3.67 -5.53
N ASN A 563 9.69 4.76 -4.84
CA ASN A 563 9.61 4.90 -3.39
C ASN A 563 10.50 3.89 -2.61
N LEU A 564 11.54 3.33 -3.24
CA LEU A 564 12.50 2.46 -2.56
C LEU A 564 13.45 3.30 -1.70
N VAL A 565 13.24 3.26 -0.39
CA VAL A 565 14.05 3.95 0.62
C VAL A 565 15.42 3.28 0.80
N LYS A 566 16.40 4.04 1.30
CA LYS A 566 17.77 3.55 1.59
C LYS A 566 17.75 2.26 2.40
N ASP A 567 17.02 2.23 3.52
CA ASP A 567 16.99 1.07 4.42
C ASP A 567 16.63 -0.23 3.69
N ARG A 568 15.48 -0.27 3.00
CA ARG A 568 15.05 -1.46 2.23
C ARG A 568 16.08 -1.86 1.17
N LEU A 569 16.64 -0.89 0.43
CA LEU A 569 17.68 -1.16 -0.58
C LEU A 569 18.92 -1.80 0.04
N VAL A 570 19.41 -1.23 1.14
CA VAL A 570 20.61 -1.69 1.84
C VAL A 570 20.39 -3.06 2.48
N GLN A 571 19.24 -3.28 3.12
CA GLN A 571 18.88 -4.56 3.72
C GLN A 571 18.80 -5.70 2.70
N ALA A 572 18.27 -5.40 1.51
CA ALA A 572 18.27 -6.32 0.37
C ALA A 572 19.70 -6.62 -0.09
N CYS A 573 20.54 -5.60 -0.30
CA CYS A 573 21.94 -5.80 -0.67
C CYS A 573 22.71 -6.64 0.36
N MET A 574 22.38 -6.50 1.64
CA MET A 574 22.97 -7.28 2.74
C MET A 574 22.54 -8.75 2.77
N ARG A 575 21.66 -9.22 1.85
CA ARG A 575 21.53 -10.67 1.57
C ARG A 575 22.85 -11.23 1.03
N MET A 576 23.66 -10.39 0.39
CA MET A 576 25.06 -10.66 0.07
C MET A 576 25.92 -10.44 1.32
N ARG A 577 25.89 -11.37 2.27
CA ARG A 577 26.57 -11.24 3.59
C ARG A 577 28.07 -10.98 3.53
N LYS A 578 28.73 -11.28 2.40
CA LYS A 578 30.16 -11.01 2.13
C LYS A 578 30.35 -9.83 1.17
N LEU A 579 29.40 -8.89 1.11
CA LEU A 579 29.55 -7.65 0.35
C LEU A 579 30.79 -6.88 0.83
N GLY A 580 31.59 -6.38 -0.11
CA GLY A 580 32.91 -5.81 0.17
C GLY A 580 33.96 -6.84 0.60
N HIS A 581 33.63 -8.13 0.57
CA HIS A 581 34.55 -9.23 0.86
C HIS A 581 34.44 -10.27 -0.26
N GLY A 582 34.42 -9.82 -1.51
CA GLY A 582 34.35 -10.64 -2.73
C GLY A 582 32.96 -10.65 -3.40
N GLN A 583 31.87 -10.61 -2.62
CA GLN A 583 30.54 -10.46 -3.22
C GLN A 583 30.33 -9.01 -3.67
N SER A 584 29.58 -8.85 -4.76
CA SER A 584 29.30 -7.55 -5.39
C SER A 584 27.87 -7.46 -5.89
N VAL A 585 27.44 -6.26 -6.26
CA VAL A 585 26.11 -5.98 -6.80
C VAL A 585 26.18 -5.18 -8.10
N VAL A 586 25.15 -5.31 -8.93
CA VAL A 586 24.83 -4.38 -10.01
C VAL A 586 23.40 -3.90 -9.86
N PHE A 587 23.21 -2.59 -9.81
CA PHE A 587 21.88 -1.99 -9.75
C PHE A 587 21.28 -1.92 -11.14
N TYR A 588 20.08 -2.49 -11.30
CA TYR A 588 19.27 -2.30 -12.49
C TYR A 588 18.36 -1.11 -12.31
N VAL A 589 18.51 -0.12 -13.19
CA VAL A 589 17.87 1.19 -13.10
C VAL A 589 16.79 1.29 -14.19
N PRO A 590 15.50 1.08 -13.86
CA PRO A 590 14.39 1.35 -14.77
C PRO A 590 14.34 2.81 -15.22
N GLU A 591 13.72 3.09 -16.36
CA GLU A 591 13.56 4.44 -16.91
C GLU A 591 12.89 5.42 -15.92
N GLU A 592 11.92 4.95 -15.12
CA GLU A 592 11.31 5.76 -14.04
C GLU A 592 12.36 6.23 -13.02
N ILE A 593 13.30 5.35 -12.65
CA ILE A 593 14.31 5.63 -11.64
C ILE A 593 15.45 6.45 -12.24
N GLU A 594 15.84 6.15 -13.47
CA GLU A 594 16.80 6.96 -14.23
C GLU A 594 16.37 8.43 -14.26
N THR A 595 15.10 8.69 -14.59
CA THR A 595 14.55 10.05 -14.65
C THR A 595 14.67 10.76 -13.30
N LYS A 596 14.36 10.08 -12.20
CA LYS A 596 14.47 10.65 -10.83
C LYS A 596 15.92 10.89 -10.42
N VAL A 597 16.81 9.95 -10.71
CA VAL A 597 18.25 10.07 -10.43
C VAL A 597 18.84 11.25 -11.20
N ARG A 598 18.56 11.37 -12.50
CA ARG A 598 19.04 12.48 -13.32
C ARG A 598 18.49 13.83 -12.84
N ALA A 599 17.21 13.90 -12.48
CA ALA A 599 16.63 15.12 -11.92
C ALA A 599 17.34 15.56 -10.63
N LEU A 600 17.65 14.62 -9.73
CA LEU A 600 18.39 14.91 -8.51
C LEU A 600 19.82 15.41 -8.77
N ARG A 601 20.51 14.86 -9.77
CA ARG A 601 21.86 15.30 -10.17
C ARG A 601 21.86 16.73 -10.72
N THR A 602 20.92 17.05 -11.61
CA THR A 602 20.81 18.39 -12.22
C THR A 602 20.48 19.47 -11.19
N ALA A 603 19.81 19.12 -10.10
CA ALA A 603 19.52 20.06 -9.01
C ALA A 603 20.77 20.40 -8.17
N ASN A 604 21.80 19.54 -8.17
CA ASN A 604 22.93 19.59 -7.23
C ASN A 604 24.31 19.77 -7.89
N SER A 605 24.43 19.84 -9.23
CA SER A 605 25.73 19.93 -9.91
C SER A 605 25.63 20.51 -11.33
N ASP A 606 26.75 21.04 -11.85
CA ASP A 606 26.94 21.39 -13.28
C ASP A 606 27.17 20.15 -14.18
N SER A 607 26.84 18.94 -13.70
CA SER A 607 27.08 17.71 -14.47
C SER A 607 26.14 17.61 -15.67
N THR A 608 26.68 17.11 -16.79
CA THR A 608 25.91 17.00 -18.03
C THR A 608 24.89 15.87 -17.94
N VAL A 609 23.73 16.05 -18.61
CA VAL A 609 22.61 15.08 -18.59
C VAL A 609 23.02 13.69 -19.09
N ASP A 610 24.10 13.60 -19.87
CA ASP A 610 24.55 12.38 -20.57
C ASP A 610 25.53 11.51 -19.79
N ASP A 611 25.99 11.95 -18.62
CA ASP A 611 26.91 11.14 -17.80
C ASP A 611 26.25 9.81 -17.38
N PRO A 612 27.03 8.71 -17.31
CA PRO A 612 26.51 7.43 -16.85
C PRO A 612 26.09 7.50 -15.39
N ILE A 613 24.98 6.85 -15.06
CA ILE A 613 24.54 6.66 -13.68
C ILE A 613 25.50 5.70 -12.99
N ASN A 614 26.03 6.10 -11.85
CA ASN A 614 26.90 5.28 -11.02
C ASN A 614 26.21 4.89 -9.68
N VAL A 615 26.93 4.15 -8.82
CA VAL A 615 26.37 3.70 -7.53
C VAL A 615 26.08 4.85 -6.57
N LEU A 616 26.91 5.91 -6.56
CA LEU A 616 26.68 7.08 -5.71
C LEU A 616 25.35 7.74 -6.05
N ASP A 617 25.06 7.88 -7.35
CA ASP A 617 23.82 8.47 -7.84
C ASP A 617 22.59 7.67 -7.37
N VAL A 618 22.67 6.33 -7.41
CA VAL A 618 21.63 5.42 -6.92
C VAL A 618 21.43 5.57 -5.41
N LEU A 619 22.52 5.61 -4.63
CA LEU A 619 22.45 5.75 -3.18
C LEU A 619 21.88 7.12 -2.78
N ALA A 620 22.34 8.20 -3.42
CA ALA A 620 21.82 9.55 -3.20
C ALA A 620 20.32 9.64 -3.49
N TRP A 621 19.86 9.02 -4.58
CA TRP A 621 18.44 8.93 -4.88
C TRP A 621 17.69 8.14 -3.79
N SER A 622 18.15 6.96 -3.37
CA SER A 622 17.47 6.16 -2.34
C SER A 622 17.40 6.87 -0.97
N ILE A 623 18.40 7.68 -0.63
CA ILE A 623 18.41 8.54 0.57
C ILE A 623 17.37 9.65 0.44
N SER A 624 17.27 10.28 -0.74
CA SER A 624 16.24 11.28 -1.00
C SER A 624 14.83 10.68 -0.87
N GLU A 625 14.63 9.43 -1.29
CA GLU A 625 13.35 8.72 -1.10
C GLU A 625 13.08 8.45 0.39
N THR A 626 14.09 8.14 1.21
CA THR A 626 13.94 8.04 2.67
C THR A 626 13.41 9.36 3.27
N TRP A 627 13.97 10.50 2.87
CA TRP A 627 13.50 11.80 3.37
C TRP A 627 12.09 12.14 2.91
N ILE A 628 11.75 11.79 1.67
CA ILE A 628 10.40 11.94 1.13
C ILE A 628 9.41 11.07 1.92
N ASP A 629 9.76 9.82 2.25
CA ASP A 629 8.91 8.91 3.04
C ASP A 629 8.70 9.43 4.47
N ILE A 630 9.75 9.93 5.13
CA ILE A 630 9.67 10.58 6.45
C ILE A 630 8.73 11.79 6.40
N ARG A 631 8.90 12.67 5.40
CA ARG A 631 8.06 13.86 5.23
C ARG A 631 6.59 13.49 5.01
N ARG A 632 6.31 12.44 4.22
CA ARG A 632 4.94 11.95 4.00
C ARG A 632 4.33 11.32 5.26
N SER A 633 5.17 10.72 6.11
CA SER A 633 4.77 10.06 7.34
C SER A 633 4.44 11.03 8.48
N PHE A 634 5.04 12.23 8.45
CA PHE A 634 4.95 13.21 9.54
C PHE A 634 3.51 13.66 9.92
N PRO A 635 2.58 13.95 8.98
CA PRO A 635 1.22 14.34 9.35
C PRO A 635 0.46 13.23 10.08
N ILE A 636 0.64 11.98 9.65
CA ILE A 636 0.03 10.80 10.28
C ILE A 636 0.62 10.61 11.68
N TRP A 637 1.95 10.65 11.78
CA TRP A 637 2.67 10.59 13.06
C TRP A 637 2.16 11.64 14.07
N ALA A 638 2.01 12.90 13.63
CA ALA A 638 1.53 13.99 14.47
C ALA A 638 0.08 13.79 14.91
N THR A 639 -0.79 13.31 14.01
CA THR A 639 -2.19 13.01 14.33
C THR A 639 -2.29 11.90 15.36
N GLN A 640 -1.58 10.79 15.16
CA GLN A 640 -1.52 9.67 16.09
C GLN A 640 -0.97 10.11 17.47
N GLY A 641 0.08 10.94 17.49
CA GLY A 641 0.65 11.47 18.72
C GLY A 641 -0.31 12.39 19.50
N ASN A 642 -1.05 13.25 18.80
CA ASN A 642 -2.07 14.10 19.42
C ASN A 642 -3.24 13.28 19.98
N THR A 643 -3.69 12.26 19.23
CA THR A 643 -4.71 11.32 19.71
C THR A 643 -4.21 10.57 20.94
N PHE A 644 -2.97 10.07 20.94
CA PHE A 644 -2.36 9.41 22.08
C PHE A 644 -2.28 10.31 23.32
N ALA A 645 -1.81 11.56 23.17
CA ALA A 645 -1.71 12.50 24.29
C ALA A 645 -3.08 12.76 24.94
N ARG A 646 -4.10 13.04 24.14
CA ARG A 646 -5.49 13.22 24.61
C ARG A 646 -6.03 11.97 25.31
N GLN A 647 -5.78 10.79 24.73
CA GLN A 647 -6.21 9.51 25.31
C GLN A 647 -5.48 9.20 26.62
N ASN A 648 -4.22 9.60 26.77
CA ASN A 648 -3.45 9.43 27.99
C ASN A 648 -4.05 10.24 29.16
N ASP A 649 -4.47 11.48 28.92
CA ASP A 649 -5.18 12.30 29.94
C ASP A 649 -6.45 11.59 30.44
N TYR A 650 -7.18 10.92 29.54
CA TYR A 650 -8.36 10.15 29.92
C TYR A 650 -7.99 8.91 30.73
N TRP A 651 -6.95 8.18 30.36
CA TRP A 651 -6.46 7.04 31.13
C TRP A 651 -6.00 7.43 32.54
N GLU A 652 -5.34 8.58 32.69
CA GLU A 652 -4.92 9.11 33.99
C GLU A 652 -6.12 9.52 34.85
N SER A 653 -7.16 10.10 34.24
CA SER A 653 -8.41 10.46 34.93
C SER A 653 -9.21 9.26 35.47
N MET A 654 -8.90 8.04 35.04
CA MET A 654 -9.54 6.80 35.53
C MET A 654 -8.96 6.28 36.84
N CYS A 655 -7.93 6.93 37.40
CA CYS A 655 -7.38 6.60 38.72
C CYS A 655 -8.23 7.24 39.82
N GLN A 656 -8.90 6.43 40.65
CA GLN A 656 -9.63 6.91 41.82
C GLN A 656 -8.66 7.35 42.95
N PRO A 657 -9.11 8.17 43.92
CA PRO A 657 -8.28 8.64 45.04
C PRO A 657 -7.72 7.53 45.94
N ASP A 658 -8.34 6.34 45.95
CA ASP A 658 -7.91 5.15 46.68
C ASP A 658 -6.96 4.24 45.88
N GLY A 659 -6.65 4.61 44.63
CA GLY A 659 -5.82 3.83 43.71
C GLY A 659 -6.57 2.76 42.92
N GLU A 660 -7.88 2.58 43.12
CA GLU A 660 -8.68 1.70 42.28
C GLU A 660 -8.92 2.35 40.90
N LYS A 661 -8.76 1.58 39.82
CA LYS A 661 -9.10 2.06 38.47
C LYS A 661 -10.45 1.52 38.08
N ALA A 662 -11.38 2.40 37.73
CA ALA A 662 -12.71 2.04 37.26
C ALA A 662 -13.00 2.73 35.92
N ILE A 663 -13.60 2.00 34.99
CA ILE A 663 -14.04 2.55 33.70
C ILE A 663 -15.54 2.37 33.54
N ASN A 664 -16.22 3.45 33.18
CA ASN A 664 -17.64 3.42 32.84
C ASN A 664 -17.84 3.81 31.37
N LYS A 665 -19.07 3.65 30.88
CA LYS A 665 -19.42 3.95 29.49
C LYS A 665 -19.11 5.40 29.10
N GLU A 666 -19.36 6.37 29.98
CA GLU A 666 -19.20 7.79 29.70
C GLU A 666 -17.73 8.17 29.51
N LEU A 667 -16.85 7.64 30.36
CA LEU A 667 -15.41 7.82 30.24
C LEU A 667 -14.86 7.09 29.01
N ALA A 668 -15.27 5.85 28.77
CA ALA A 668 -14.85 5.09 27.59
C ALA A 668 -15.30 5.75 26.28
N ALA A 669 -16.49 6.38 26.27
CA ALA A 669 -17.01 7.09 25.11
C ALA A 669 -16.18 8.32 24.71
N LYS A 670 -15.37 8.90 25.62
CA LYS A 670 -14.44 10.00 25.29
C LYS A 670 -13.32 9.58 24.33
N PHE A 671 -13.04 8.28 24.24
CA PHE A 671 -12.05 7.73 23.31
C PHE A 671 -12.59 7.56 21.88
N LEU A 672 -13.90 7.69 21.68
CA LEU A 672 -14.50 7.52 20.37
C LEU A 672 -14.12 8.68 19.45
N GLU A 673 -13.67 8.32 18.24
CA GLU A 673 -13.41 9.27 17.16
C GLU A 673 -14.47 9.07 16.07
N GLU A 674 -14.83 10.14 15.37
CA GLU A 674 -15.74 10.06 14.23
C GLU A 674 -15.02 9.37 13.06
N GLU A 675 -15.65 8.33 12.50
CA GLU A 675 -15.10 7.55 11.40
C GLU A 675 -15.85 7.82 10.09
N ALA A 676 -17.18 7.80 10.13
CA ALA A 676 -18.02 8.21 9.01
C ALA A 676 -17.85 9.72 8.75
N GLN A 677 -17.63 10.09 7.49
CA GLN A 677 -17.48 11.50 7.10
C GLN A 677 -18.18 11.77 5.77
N THR A 678 -18.98 12.83 5.77
CA THR A 678 -19.67 13.34 4.58
C THR A 678 -18.67 13.86 3.54
N LEU A 679 -19.09 13.92 2.28
CA LEU A 679 -18.29 14.52 1.20
C LEU A 679 -17.97 15.99 1.49
N GLU A 680 -18.89 16.73 2.11
CA GLU A 680 -18.66 18.12 2.52
C GLU A 680 -17.54 18.23 3.55
N ARG A 681 -17.51 17.36 4.55
CA ARG A 681 -16.42 17.35 5.53
C ARG A 681 -15.07 16.94 4.91
N ARG A 682 -15.10 16.01 3.96
CA ARG A 682 -13.88 15.50 3.30
C ARG A 682 -13.29 16.47 2.27
N TYR A 683 -14.13 17.15 1.49
CA TYR A 683 -13.72 17.88 0.29
C TYR A 683 -14.22 19.32 0.19
N GLY A 684 -15.12 19.73 1.09
CA GLY A 684 -15.57 21.10 1.20
C GLY A 684 -14.42 22.05 1.54
N LEU A 685 -14.62 23.33 1.25
CA LEU A 685 -13.67 24.36 1.67
C LEU A 685 -13.75 24.51 3.18
N GLN A 686 -12.67 24.15 3.89
CA GLN A 686 -12.64 24.36 5.33
C GLN A 686 -12.59 25.86 5.67
N PRO A 687 -13.29 26.30 6.74
CA PRO A 687 -13.19 27.67 7.22
C PRO A 687 -11.74 28.04 7.52
N GLN A 688 -11.30 29.23 7.12
CA GLN A 688 -9.99 29.75 7.52
C GLN A 688 -9.94 29.86 9.06
N GLY A 689 -9.31 28.89 9.72
CA GLY A 689 -9.14 28.86 11.18
C GLY A 689 -9.39 27.51 11.87
N SER A 690 -9.94 26.50 11.19
CA SER A 690 -10.08 25.16 11.77
C SER A 690 -8.88 24.29 11.39
N SER A 691 -8.18 23.75 12.41
CA SER A 691 -7.11 22.75 12.32
C SER A 691 -5.68 23.31 12.08
N PHE A 692 -4.96 23.56 13.18
CA PHE A 692 -3.50 23.72 13.21
C PHE A 692 -2.78 22.53 12.52
N ILE A 693 -3.41 21.36 12.49
CA ILE A 693 -2.88 20.11 11.93
C ILE A 693 -3.07 20.02 10.41
N ASP A 694 -4.21 20.43 9.86
CA ASP A 694 -4.41 20.53 8.39
C ASP A 694 -3.59 21.69 7.80
N GLY A 695 -3.41 22.76 8.59
CA GLY A 695 -2.45 23.82 8.32
C GLY A 695 -1.01 23.31 8.24
N LEU A 696 -0.59 22.38 9.08
CA LEU A 696 0.74 21.75 9.03
C LEU A 696 0.88 20.79 7.84
N ALA A 697 -0.15 20.00 7.51
CA ALA A 697 -0.11 19.10 6.36
C ALA A 697 0.01 19.85 5.01
N GLN A 698 -0.53 21.07 4.91
CA GLN A 698 -0.64 21.78 3.64
C GLN A 698 0.14 23.11 3.52
N SER A 699 0.58 23.75 4.62
CA SER A 699 1.44 24.97 4.53
C SER A 699 2.92 24.64 4.29
N GLN A 700 3.32 23.39 4.52
CA GLN A 700 4.73 22.98 4.48
C GLN A 700 5.27 22.70 3.07
N THR A 701 4.44 22.78 2.03
CA THR A 701 4.90 22.65 0.63
C THR A 701 5.67 23.88 0.16
N GLN A 702 5.39 25.08 0.69
CA GLN A 702 5.98 26.34 0.21
C GLN A 702 7.04 26.96 1.15
N CYS A 703 6.99 26.73 2.46
CA CYS A 703 7.89 27.44 3.39
C CYS A 703 9.30 26.84 3.51
N TYR A 704 9.50 25.58 3.11
CA TYR A 704 10.76 24.85 3.35
C TYR A 704 11.69 24.73 2.14
N GLU A 705 11.31 25.25 0.97
CA GLU A 705 12.28 25.50 -0.12
C GLU A 705 13.38 26.50 0.31
N ARG A 706 13.09 27.38 1.29
CA ARG A 706 14.11 28.25 1.89
C ARG A 706 15.05 27.50 2.83
N SER A 707 14.52 26.60 3.66
CA SER A 707 15.34 25.77 4.57
C SER A 707 16.17 24.70 3.85
N PHE A 708 15.80 24.35 2.60
CA PHE A 708 16.54 23.45 1.71
C PHE A 708 17.93 23.99 1.36
N LYS A 709 18.09 25.32 1.23
CA LYS A 709 19.38 25.97 0.99
C LYS A 709 20.26 26.02 2.25
N ASP A 710 19.66 26.31 3.40
CA ASP A 710 20.40 26.46 4.65
C ASP A 710 20.96 25.12 5.14
N ILE A 711 20.23 24.01 4.95
CA ILE A 711 20.67 22.68 5.38
C ILE A 711 21.72 22.08 4.42
N LEU A 712 21.59 22.29 3.10
CA LEU A 712 22.64 21.92 2.13
C LEU A 712 23.96 22.66 2.42
N SER A 713 23.91 23.91 2.89
CA SER A 713 25.11 24.66 3.28
C SER A 713 25.83 24.12 4.53
N SER A 714 25.17 23.26 5.31
CA SER A 714 25.75 22.60 6.49
C SER A 714 26.24 21.17 6.24
N ALA A 715 25.97 20.63 5.04
CA ALA A 715 26.39 19.29 4.62
C ALA A 715 27.53 19.32 3.57
N THR A 716 27.99 20.52 3.19
CA THR A 716 29.33 20.81 2.67
C THR A 716 30.22 21.28 3.81
#